data_AF-A0A1H3WUX4-F1
#
_entry.id   AF-A0A1H3WUX4-F1
#
_cell.length_a   1.000
_cell.length_b   1.000
_cell.length_c   1.000
_cell.angle_alpha   90.00
_cell.angle_beta   90.00
_cell.angle_gamma   90.00
#
_symmetry.space_group_name_H-M   'P 1'
#
loop_
_entity.id
_entity.type
_entity.pdbx_description
1 polymer ?
#
loop_
_entity_poly.entity_id
_entity_poly.type
_entity_poly.pdbx_seq_one_letter_code
_entity_poly.pdbx_strand_id
1 'polypeptide(L)'
;MSVEQPFKINRYDFNVRTIELIKSSNEYFEKNLWPLVYILKDEQKKLAYVGETTDTIERMKAHLKNEKKQNLSEAFLISSNRFNKSATLDIESNLIKYISAEGEMQLINGNIGIANHHYFQQRELYESIFEGIWEELLALKVVRKTLKEIDNSDLFKYSPYKALSVDQILSLKEILRALASDKIKNIMVHGGAGTGKSVLAIFLFKLLNTDLDTFKFSELGPEEQEIIDLVKAVKFRYPNLKMGLVIPMSSFRKTVAKIFASVKGLERSWVLGPGDVAKQTYDILLVDESHRLRRRVNLGTLFGSFDKNSQRLGLDPHTTSELQWVLHQSSKDILFYDAGQSIRPSDVQKVEFDLVCAAENTSVLKLKTQLRSKGGNELVDFIKALLQIDQPAKDTLRKIDVRGYELFLFDSLWQLREELEKREKSLGLCRLVAGYAWPWTSKKDKSLFDIELDGVQLRWNTTSEDWINSVTAASEVGCIHTVQGYDLNYVGVIFGPEITFNETTGLIEVNKENYKDRTGKSSIRDQRELHEYILNIYSTLILRGIKGAFIYVSDSALKAYFARYMELFSSVNAVGHKRKIPLIHLEIEQKQLIEVSKAAIEVDVSDIINGTERVIACQINKTAEWDNDPSLALFRIVHEEQEPVQKTASDPTIDETLPQGIWYAAEQQVKYEKRSWLPKNLSLSRFVTMKLKKETGEAYIVVARFEKLLSEI
;
A
#
# COMPACT_ATOMS: atom_id res chain seq x y z
N MET A 1 4.15 32.03 -19.95
CA MET A 1 4.86 30.96 -20.70
C MET A 1 4.40 29.61 -20.19
N SER A 2 4.19 28.61 -21.06
CA SER A 2 3.80 27.26 -20.64
C SER A 2 4.90 26.69 -19.75
N VAL A 3 4.54 26.23 -18.54
CA VAL A 3 5.43 25.41 -17.72
C VAL A 3 5.84 24.22 -18.58
N GLU A 4 7.13 24.12 -18.93
CA GLU A 4 7.63 23.00 -19.72
C GLU A 4 7.33 21.71 -18.95
N GLN A 5 6.46 20.87 -19.51
CA GLN A 5 6.17 19.57 -18.91
C GLN A 5 7.49 18.78 -18.82
N PRO A 6 7.78 18.09 -17.70
CA PRO A 6 9.04 17.38 -17.50
C PRO A 6 9.18 16.15 -18.41
N PHE A 7 8.18 15.86 -19.23
CA PHE A 7 8.14 14.81 -20.23
C PHE A 7 7.34 15.28 -21.46
N LYS A 8 7.43 14.54 -22.56
CA LYS A 8 6.65 14.73 -23.77
C LYS A 8 6.13 13.39 -24.29
N ILE A 9 4.88 13.34 -24.77
CA ILE A 9 4.30 12.17 -25.42
C ILE A 9 3.95 12.51 -26.88
N ASN A 10 4.64 11.88 -27.83
CA ASN A 10 4.36 12.03 -29.26
C ASN A 10 3.60 10.82 -29.79
N ARG A 11 2.46 11.06 -30.43
CA ARG A 11 1.64 10.03 -31.09
C ARG A 11 1.98 9.94 -32.57
N TYR A 12 2.16 8.71 -33.04
CA TYR A 12 2.37 8.39 -34.44
C TYR A 12 1.54 7.18 -34.86
N ASP A 13 1.25 7.05 -36.15
CA ASP A 13 0.76 5.79 -36.71
C ASP A 13 1.88 4.74 -36.65
N PHE A 14 1.60 3.47 -36.36
CA PHE A 14 2.63 2.43 -36.33
C PHE A 14 2.79 1.78 -37.71
N ASN A 15 3.60 2.40 -38.57
CA ASN A 15 3.89 1.89 -39.92
C ASN A 15 5.30 2.32 -40.41
N VAL A 16 5.69 1.85 -41.59
CA VAL A 16 7.02 2.13 -42.17
C VAL A 16 7.23 3.64 -42.42
N ARG A 17 6.20 4.39 -42.84
CA ARG A 17 6.30 5.84 -43.10
C ARG A 17 6.62 6.61 -41.82
N THR A 18 6.11 6.16 -40.68
CA THR A 18 6.41 6.77 -39.38
C THR A 18 7.88 6.69 -39.00
N ILE A 19 8.59 5.63 -39.38
CA ILE A 19 10.03 5.54 -39.14
C ILE A 19 10.78 6.65 -39.91
N GLU A 20 10.31 7.00 -41.10
CA GLU A 20 10.86 8.11 -41.89
C GLU A 20 10.51 9.47 -41.26
N LEU A 21 9.31 9.61 -40.69
CA LEU A 21 8.91 10.80 -39.93
C LEU A 21 9.77 11.00 -38.68
N ILE A 22 9.99 9.95 -37.88
CA ILE A 22 10.88 10.00 -36.70
C ILE A 22 12.33 10.33 -37.12
N LYS A 23 12.79 9.75 -38.23
CA LYS A 23 14.11 10.09 -38.81
C LYS A 23 14.23 11.53 -39.29
N SER A 24 13.12 12.18 -39.66
CA SER A 24 13.10 13.55 -40.15
C SER A 24 12.66 14.58 -39.10
N SER A 25 12.16 14.15 -37.94
CA SER A 25 11.74 15.03 -36.84
C SER A 25 12.92 15.82 -36.24
N ASN A 26 12.70 17.01 -35.69
CA ASN A 26 13.76 17.74 -34.96
C ASN A 26 13.84 17.32 -33.47
N GLU A 27 13.26 16.17 -33.12
CA GLU A 27 13.21 15.67 -31.75
C GLU A 27 14.56 15.06 -31.35
N TYR A 28 15.32 15.80 -30.52
CA TYR A 28 16.63 15.37 -30.04
C TYR A 28 16.61 13.96 -29.42
N PHE A 29 15.60 13.67 -28.60
CA PHE A 29 15.50 12.42 -27.86
C PHE A 29 15.18 11.20 -28.75
N GLU A 30 14.53 11.40 -29.90
CA GLU A 30 14.15 10.30 -30.78
C GLU A 30 15.30 9.84 -31.69
N LYS A 31 16.36 10.65 -31.85
CA LYS A 31 17.47 10.41 -32.79
C LYS A 31 18.81 10.07 -32.15
N ASN A 32 19.10 10.57 -30.95
CA ASN A 32 20.46 10.58 -30.40
C ASN A 32 20.76 9.46 -29.40
N LEU A 33 20.23 8.26 -29.66
CA LEU A 33 20.36 7.11 -28.77
C LEU A 33 19.92 7.37 -27.32
N TRP A 34 18.99 8.32 -27.13
CA TRP A 34 18.53 8.72 -25.80
C TRP A 34 17.54 7.70 -25.24
N PRO A 35 17.64 7.32 -23.95
CA PRO A 35 16.66 6.43 -23.32
C PRO A 35 15.25 7.01 -23.39
N LEU A 36 14.31 6.25 -23.96
CA LEU A 36 12.89 6.59 -23.96
C LEU A 36 11.99 5.37 -23.71
N VAL A 37 10.74 5.63 -23.36
CA VAL A 37 9.70 4.61 -23.19
C VAL A 37 8.67 4.77 -24.30
N TYR A 38 8.08 3.67 -24.77
CA TYR A 38 7.05 3.71 -25.81
C TYR A 38 5.91 2.74 -25.53
N ILE A 39 4.74 3.10 -26.05
CA ILE A 39 3.54 2.25 -26.06
C ILE A 39 3.12 2.03 -27.51
N LEU A 40 2.98 0.78 -27.92
CA LEU A 40 2.34 0.39 -29.18
C LEU A 40 0.93 -0.11 -28.88
N LYS A 41 -0.07 0.31 -29.66
CA LYS A 41 -1.48 0.05 -29.36
C LYS A 41 -2.32 -0.24 -30.60
N ASP A 42 -3.30 -1.12 -30.44
CA ASP A 42 -4.40 -1.35 -31.37
C ASP A 42 -5.72 -1.31 -30.59
N GLU A 43 -6.49 -0.24 -30.76
CA GLU A 43 -7.77 -0.02 -30.07
C GLU A 43 -8.81 -1.08 -30.44
N GLN A 44 -8.86 -1.52 -31.70
CA GLN A 44 -9.88 -2.47 -32.17
C GLN A 44 -9.67 -3.86 -31.59
N LYS A 45 -8.41 -4.31 -31.54
CA LYS A 45 -8.02 -5.60 -30.95
C LYS A 45 -7.86 -5.53 -29.44
N LYS A 46 -7.92 -4.34 -28.85
CA LYS A 46 -7.62 -4.07 -27.44
C LYS A 46 -6.25 -4.62 -27.04
N LEU A 47 -5.24 -4.45 -27.88
CA LEU A 47 -3.87 -4.92 -27.64
C LEU A 47 -2.93 -3.75 -27.39
N ALA A 48 -2.01 -3.94 -26.45
CA ALA A 48 -0.95 -2.99 -26.20
C ALA A 48 0.41 -3.67 -25.98
N TYR A 49 1.50 -2.94 -26.19
CA TYR A 49 2.85 -3.34 -25.86
C TYR A 49 3.58 -2.13 -25.28
N VAL A 50 4.22 -2.29 -24.14
CA VAL A 50 5.08 -1.26 -23.54
C VAL A 50 6.53 -1.69 -23.68
N GLY A 51 7.43 -0.77 -24.00
CA GLY A 51 8.86 -1.07 -23.94
C GLY A 51 9.72 0.15 -23.74
N GLU A 52 10.97 -0.06 -23.37
CA GLU A 52 12.00 0.97 -23.41
C GLU A 52 13.00 0.73 -24.56
N THR A 53 13.67 1.79 -24.99
CA THR A 53 14.79 1.69 -25.93
C THR A 53 15.70 2.91 -25.82
N THR A 54 16.97 2.73 -26.17
CA THR A 54 17.87 3.82 -26.52
C THR A 54 17.87 4.06 -28.03
N ASP A 55 17.70 3.03 -28.85
CA ASP A 55 17.59 3.16 -30.30
C ASP A 55 16.14 2.99 -30.76
N THR A 56 15.45 4.11 -30.93
CA THR A 56 14.04 4.16 -31.33
C THR A 56 13.81 3.60 -32.72
N ILE A 57 14.67 3.95 -33.68
CA ILE A 57 14.49 3.60 -35.08
C ILE A 57 14.65 2.10 -35.28
N GLU A 58 15.74 1.51 -34.78
CA GLU A 58 15.97 0.07 -34.93
C GLU A 58 14.93 -0.74 -34.15
N ARG A 59 14.50 -0.26 -32.98
CA ARG A 59 13.46 -0.92 -32.20
C ARG A 59 12.12 -0.94 -32.93
N MET A 60 11.68 0.17 -33.52
CA MET A 60 10.42 0.22 -34.29
C MET A 60 10.49 -0.68 -35.53
N LYS A 61 11.61 -0.68 -36.26
CA LYS A 61 11.84 -1.62 -37.38
C LYS A 61 11.74 -3.08 -36.93
N ALA A 62 12.33 -3.42 -35.79
CA ALA A 62 12.30 -4.77 -35.25
C ALA A 62 10.87 -5.21 -34.90
N HIS A 63 10.06 -4.32 -34.30
CA HIS A 63 8.66 -4.63 -33.99
C HIS A 63 7.78 -4.78 -35.24
N LEU A 64 8.01 -3.99 -36.29
CA LEU A 64 7.31 -4.14 -37.58
C LEU A 64 7.61 -5.47 -38.29
N LYS A 65 8.73 -6.12 -37.99
CA LYS A 65 9.07 -7.47 -38.49
C LYS A 65 8.53 -8.59 -37.60
N ASN A 66 8.03 -8.28 -36.41
CA ASN A 66 7.57 -9.26 -35.44
C ASN A 66 6.09 -9.59 -35.67
N GLU A 67 5.76 -10.85 -35.93
CA GLU A 67 4.39 -11.29 -36.25
C GLU A 67 3.35 -10.91 -35.19
N LYS A 68 3.74 -10.87 -33.91
CA LYS A 68 2.84 -10.52 -32.79
C LYS A 68 2.60 -9.01 -32.65
N LYS A 69 3.48 -8.16 -33.21
CA LYS A 69 3.49 -6.71 -32.97
C LYS A 69 3.27 -5.88 -34.23
N GLN A 70 3.56 -6.41 -35.41
CA GLN A 70 3.41 -5.74 -36.70
C GLN A 70 1.99 -5.23 -36.97
N ASN A 71 1.00 -5.83 -36.31
CA ASN A 71 -0.42 -5.55 -36.49
C ASN A 71 -0.95 -4.47 -35.53
N LEU A 72 -0.09 -3.82 -34.75
CA LEU A 72 -0.46 -2.67 -33.91
C LEU A 72 -0.62 -1.42 -34.79
N SER A 73 -1.47 -0.47 -34.39
CA SER A 73 -1.84 0.66 -35.25
C SER A 73 -1.22 1.99 -34.85
N GLU A 74 -0.86 2.16 -33.58
CA GLU A 74 -0.41 3.43 -33.01
C GLU A 74 0.88 3.24 -32.20
N ALA A 75 1.74 4.27 -32.20
CA ALA A 75 2.93 4.36 -31.38
C ALA A 75 2.94 5.68 -30.59
N PHE A 76 3.14 5.57 -29.27
CA PHE A 76 3.29 6.70 -28.37
C PHE A 76 4.71 6.70 -27.84
N LEU A 77 5.51 7.70 -28.19
CA LEU A 77 6.89 7.86 -27.72
C LEU A 77 6.92 8.84 -26.55
N ILE A 78 7.43 8.38 -25.41
CA ILE A 78 7.49 9.13 -24.15
C ILE A 78 8.95 9.48 -23.90
N SER A 79 9.28 10.77 -23.95
CA SER A 79 10.64 11.29 -23.77
C SER A 79 10.70 12.27 -22.60
N SER A 80 11.87 12.37 -21.97
CA SER A 80 12.17 13.34 -20.91
C SER A 80 13.68 13.59 -20.87
N ASN A 81 14.07 14.84 -20.60
CA ASN A 81 15.47 15.19 -20.32
C ASN A 81 15.99 14.56 -19.01
N ARG A 82 15.10 14.04 -18.15
CA ARG A 82 15.45 13.33 -16.90
C ARG A 82 15.59 11.83 -17.08
N PHE A 83 15.30 11.30 -18.28
CA PHE A 83 15.41 9.86 -18.53
C PHE A 83 16.86 9.42 -18.67
N ASN A 84 17.24 8.48 -17.81
CA ASN A 84 18.38 7.59 -17.99
C ASN A 84 17.85 6.15 -18.10
N LYS A 85 18.75 5.18 -18.34
CA LYS A 85 18.34 3.78 -18.53
C LYS A 85 17.54 3.22 -17.35
N SER A 86 17.94 3.53 -16.13
CA SER A 86 17.25 3.07 -14.91
C SER A 86 15.88 3.72 -14.77
N ALA A 87 15.75 5.01 -15.09
CA ALA A 87 14.47 5.72 -15.07
C ALA A 87 13.50 5.15 -16.11
N THR A 88 13.95 4.88 -17.34
CA THR A 88 13.10 4.30 -18.38
C THR A 88 12.63 2.89 -18.05
N LEU A 89 13.47 2.09 -17.38
CA LEU A 89 13.09 0.76 -16.90
C LEU A 89 12.00 0.85 -15.82
N ASP A 90 12.11 1.82 -14.91
CA ASP A 90 11.10 2.03 -13.86
C ASP A 90 9.76 2.52 -14.44
N ILE A 91 9.79 3.48 -15.36
CA ILE A 91 8.60 3.97 -16.05
C ILE A 91 7.97 2.85 -16.91
N GLU A 92 8.76 2.05 -17.64
CA GLU A 92 8.29 0.87 -18.37
C GLU A 92 7.59 -0.11 -17.44
N SER A 93 8.24 -0.51 -16.33
CA SER A 93 7.69 -1.43 -15.35
C SER A 93 6.37 -0.91 -14.77
N ASN A 94 6.31 0.37 -14.38
CA ASN A 94 5.08 0.96 -13.86
C ASN A 94 3.98 1.02 -14.94
N LEU A 95 4.28 1.39 -16.18
CA LEU A 95 3.29 1.38 -17.27
C LEU A 95 2.75 -0.04 -17.53
N ILE A 96 3.60 -1.07 -17.56
CA ILE A 96 3.15 -2.46 -17.68
C ILE A 96 2.23 -2.82 -16.51
N LYS A 97 2.60 -2.41 -15.29
CA LYS A 97 1.84 -2.70 -14.06
C LYS A 97 0.46 -2.07 -14.07
N TYR A 98 0.36 -0.78 -14.36
CA TYR A 98 -0.92 -0.07 -14.29
C TYR A 98 -1.80 -0.37 -15.51
N ILE A 99 -1.24 -0.47 -16.73
CA ILE A 99 -2.04 -0.82 -17.93
C ILE A 99 -2.56 -2.27 -17.83
N SER A 100 -1.77 -3.22 -17.30
CA SER A 100 -2.25 -4.60 -17.10
C SER A 100 -3.41 -4.67 -16.09
N ALA A 101 -3.41 -3.80 -15.08
CA ALA A 101 -4.42 -3.77 -14.03
C ALA A 101 -5.67 -2.93 -14.36
N GLU A 102 -5.60 -2.07 -15.37
CA GLU A 102 -6.74 -1.31 -15.88
C GLU A 102 -7.82 -2.24 -16.47
N GLY A 103 -7.41 -3.31 -17.17
CA GLY A 103 -8.29 -4.35 -17.72
C GLY A 103 -8.98 -4.02 -19.04
N GLU A 104 -8.74 -2.85 -19.64
CA GLU A 104 -9.29 -2.46 -20.94
C GLU A 104 -8.45 -2.93 -22.12
N MET A 105 -7.13 -3.02 -21.94
CA MET A 105 -6.20 -3.51 -22.95
C MET A 105 -5.47 -4.74 -22.46
N GLN A 106 -5.30 -5.70 -23.37
CA GLN A 106 -4.47 -6.87 -23.16
C GLN A 106 -3.03 -6.53 -23.57
N LEU A 107 -2.14 -6.46 -22.57
CA LEU A 107 -0.72 -6.27 -22.84
C LEU A 107 -0.09 -7.54 -23.41
N ILE A 108 0.51 -7.43 -24.59
CA ILE A 108 1.29 -8.49 -25.25
C ILE A 108 2.46 -8.92 -24.37
N ASN A 109 3.11 -7.94 -23.75
CA ASN A 109 4.20 -8.14 -22.81
C ASN A 109 3.72 -8.02 -21.34
N GLY A 110 2.41 -8.14 -21.12
CA GLY A 110 1.84 -8.17 -19.78
C GLY A 110 2.19 -9.46 -19.05
N ASN A 111 2.45 -10.57 -19.75
CA ASN A 111 2.82 -11.87 -19.15
C ASN A 111 4.13 -11.85 -18.34
N ILE A 112 4.92 -10.80 -18.52
CA ILE A 112 6.17 -10.55 -17.84
C ILE A 112 5.86 -10.35 -16.35
N GLY A 113 6.70 -10.89 -15.45
CA GLY A 113 6.71 -10.38 -14.06
C GLY A 113 6.93 -8.86 -14.10
N ILE A 114 6.73 -8.17 -13.00
CA ILE A 114 7.20 -6.78 -12.94
C ILE A 114 8.22 -6.69 -11.84
N ALA A 115 9.41 -6.23 -12.20
CA ALA A 115 10.45 -5.86 -11.26
C ALA A 115 10.00 -4.64 -10.47
N ASN A 116 10.09 -4.72 -9.14
CA ASN A 116 10.36 -3.54 -8.33
C ASN A 116 11.86 -3.30 -8.44
N HIS A 117 12.28 -2.48 -9.41
CA HIS A 117 13.63 -2.00 -9.44
C HIS A 117 13.81 -1.00 -8.29
N HIS A 118 14.18 -1.47 -7.09
CA HIS A 118 14.56 -0.60 -5.99
C HIS A 118 15.88 0.10 -6.31
N TYR A 119 15.83 1.17 -7.10
CA TYR A 119 16.97 2.08 -7.23
C TYR A 119 16.91 3.13 -6.12
N PHE A 120 18.08 3.44 -5.57
CA PHE A 120 18.29 4.21 -4.33
C PHE A 120 17.84 5.70 -4.42
N GLN A 121 17.27 6.14 -5.55
CA GLN A 121 16.94 7.56 -5.85
C GLN A 121 15.44 7.83 -6.12
N GLN A 122 14.55 6.85 -5.95
CA GLN A 122 13.35 6.76 -6.80
C GLN A 122 12.04 7.42 -6.35
N ARG A 123 11.73 7.58 -5.06
CA ARG A 123 10.33 7.92 -4.70
C ARG A 123 9.90 9.34 -5.06
N GLU A 124 10.72 10.36 -4.81
CA GLU A 124 10.21 11.74 -4.97
C GLU A 124 10.38 12.29 -6.40
N LEU A 125 11.40 11.85 -7.15
CA LEU A 125 11.73 12.48 -8.44
C LEU A 125 10.90 11.96 -9.63
N TYR A 126 10.68 10.64 -9.71
CA TYR A 126 10.03 10.02 -10.87
C TYR A 126 8.56 9.69 -10.64
N GLU A 127 8.08 9.63 -9.39
CA GLU A 127 6.66 9.40 -9.08
C GLU A 127 5.80 10.53 -9.69
N SER A 128 6.20 11.79 -9.50
CA SER A 128 5.52 12.94 -10.12
C SER A 128 5.57 12.94 -11.65
N ILE A 129 6.66 12.45 -12.26
CA ILE A 129 6.78 12.32 -13.71
C ILE A 129 5.85 11.20 -14.21
N PHE A 130 5.80 10.07 -13.51
CA PHE A 130 4.91 8.97 -13.85
C PHE A 130 3.44 9.34 -13.72
N GLU A 131 3.06 10.05 -12.64
CA GLU A 131 1.71 10.58 -12.45
C GLU A 131 1.30 11.48 -13.62
N GLY A 132 2.17 12.42 -14.01
CA GLY A 132 1.93 13.28 -15.18
C GLY A 132 1.82 12.50 -16.49
N ILE A 133 2.71 11.53 -16.72
CA ILE A 133 2.63 10.64 -17.90
C ILE A 133 1.27 9.93 -17.92
N TRP A 134 0.81 9.41 -16.78
CA TRP A 134 -0.46 8.70 -16.70
C TRP A 134 -1.67 9.61 -17.00
N GLU A 135 -1.68 10.83 -16.48
CA GLU A 135 -2.71 11.83 -16.77
C GLU A 135 -2.78 12.18 -18.26
N GLU A 136 -1.63 12.38 -18.91
CA GLU A 136 -1.56 12.64 -20.34
C GLU A 136 -2.02 11.42 -21.16
N LEU A 137 -1.64 10.21 -20.77
CA LEU A 137 -2.13 8.97 -21.40
C LEU A 137 -3.66 8.82 -21.26
N LEU A 138 -4.24 9.26 -20.14
CA LEU A 138 -5.69 9.29 -19.93
C LEU A 138 -6.35 10.31 -20.85
N ALA A 139 -5.79 11.51 -20.96
CA ALA A 139 -6.27 12.57 -21.86
C ALA A 139 -6.22 12.13 -23.34
N LEU A 140 -5.14 11.45 -23.73
CA LEU A 140 -4.94 10.87 -25.07
C LEU A 140 -5.79 9.63 -25.33
N LYS A 141 -6.54 9.13 -24.33
CA LYS A 141 -7.32 7.90 -24.42
C LYS A 141 -6.44 6.70 -24.83
N VAL A 142 -5.21 6.65 -24.32
CA VAL A 142 -4.40 5.42 -24.33
C VAL A 142 -4.91 4.48 -23.25
N VAL A 143 -5.23 5.05 -22.08
CA VAL A 143 -5.83 4.37 -20.91
C VAL A 143 -7.20 4.97 -20.60
N ARG A 144 -7.98 4.37 -19.68
CA ARG A 144 -9.35 4.76 -19.33
C ARG A 144 -9.57 5.03 -17.85
N LYS A 145 -8.67 4.60 -16.98
CA LYS A 145 -8.79 4.70 -15.51
C LYS A 145 -7.68 5.57 -14.93
N THR A 146 -8.00 6.32 -13.89
CA THR A 146 -7.02 7.07 -13.10
C THR A 146 -6.15 6.12 -12.26
N LEU A 147 -4.96 6.56 -11.84
CA LEU A 147 -4.11 5.79 -10.93
C LEU A 147 -4.86 5.41 -9.65
N LYS A 148 -5.63 6.36 -9.07
CA LYS A 148 -6.47 6.14 -7.89
C LYS A 148 -7.48 5.01 -8.07
N GLU A 149 -8.15 4.93 -9.23
CA GLU A 149 -9.10 3.86 -9.52
C GLU A 149 -8.40 2.50 -9.64
N ILE A 150 -7.22 2.47 -10.24
CA ILE A 150 -6.44 1.24 -10.43
C ILE A 150 -5.86 0.77 -9.09
N ASP A 151 -5.25 1.65 -8.30
CA ASP A 151 -4.70 1.35 -6.97
C ASP A 151 -5.75 0.75 -6.03
N ASN A 152 -6.98 1.23 -6.14
CA ASN A 152 -8.11 0.73 -5.37
C ASN A 152 -8.69 -0.57 -5.94
N SER A 153 -8.38 -0.94 -7.18
CA SER A 153 -8.90 -2.16 -7.79
C SER A 153 -8.29 -3.42 -7.17
N ASP A 154 -9.13 -4.45 -7.00
CA ASP A 154 -8.67 -5.75 -6.53
C ASP A 154 -7.65 -6.38 -7.49
N LEU A 155 -7.83 -6.15 -8.81
CA LEU A 155 -6.91 -6.64 -9.84
C LEU A 155 -5.50 -6.11 -9.61
N PHE A 156 -5.33 -4.85 -9.24
CA PHE A 156 -4.01 -4.28 -8.93
C PHE A 156 -3.44 -4.80 -7.61
N LYS A 157 -4.26 -4.89 -6.55
CA LYS A 157 -3.83 -5.32 -5.22
C LYS A 157 -3.32 -6.76 -5.18
N TYR A 158 -4.03 -7.66 -5.87
CA TYR A 158 -3.75 -9.09 -5.95
C TYR A 158 -3.17 -9.50 -7.30
N SER A 159 -2.67 -8.52 -8.07
CA SER A 159 -2.11 -8.74 -9.41
C SER A 159 -1.01 -9.80 -9.38
N PRO A 160 -1.00 -10.77 -10.31
CA PRO A 160 0.13 -11.67 -10.49
C PRO A 160 1.38 -10.96 -11.04
N TYR A 161 1.24 -9.69 -11.42
CA TYR A 161 2.32 -8.85 -11.91
C TYR A 161 2.99 -8.05 -10.78
N LYS A 162 2.58 -8.25 -9.52
CA LYS A 162 3.26 -7.61 -8.39
C LYS A 162 4.63 -8.27 -8.17
N ALA A 163 5.67 -7.46 -8.03
CA ALA A 163 6.99 -7.93 -7.65
C ALA A 163 6.91 -8.70 -6.32
N LEU A 164 7.57 -9.86 -6.26
CA LEU A 164 7.76 -10.59 -5.02
C LEU A 164 8.89 -9.96 -4.21
N SER A 165 8.72 -9.90 -2.89
CA SER A 165 9.83 -9.58 -1.98
C SER A 165 10.88 -10.70 -1.97
N VAL A 166 12.09 -10.40 -1.51
CA VAL A 166 13.17 -11.39 -1.37
C VAL A 166 12.71 -12.62 -0.55
N ASP A 167 12.01 -12.39 0.55
CA ASP A 167 11.45 -13.44 1.42
C ASP A 167 10.43 -14.34 0.68
N GLN A 168 9.61 -13.74 -0.19
CA GLN A 168 8.68 -14.49 -1.04
C GLN A 168 9.39 -15.26 -2.16
N ILE A 169 10.45 -14.70 -2.75
CA ILE A 169 11.26 -15.39 -3.77
C ILE A 169 11.94 -16.62 -3.16
N LEU A 170 12.56 -16.47 -1.98
CA LEU A 170 13.15 -17.60 -1.27
C LEU A 170 12.10 -18.66 -0.90
N SER A 171 10.93 -18.24 -0.42
CA SER A 171 9.82 -19.17 -0.14
C SER A 171 9.31 -19.87 -1.41
N LEU A 172 9.23 -19.16 -2.54
CA LEU A 172 8.87 -19.73 -3.83
C LEU A 172 9.84 -20.85 -4.24
N LYS A 173 11.15 -20.64 -4.05
CA LYS A 173 12.16 -21.68 -4.32
C LYS A 173 11.90 -22.94 -3.51
N GLU A 174 11.70 -22.80 -2.19
CA GLU A 174 11.45 -23.97 -1.33
C GLU A 174 10.15 -24.68 -1.68
N ILE A 175 9.10 -23.93 -2.05
CA ILE A 175 7.85 -24.51 -2.56
C ILE A 175 8.14 -25.34 -3.81
N LEU A 176 8.86 -24.80 -4.80
CA LEU A 176 9.18 -25.50 -6.04
C LEU A 176 10.05 -26.75 -5.79
N ARG A 177 11.04 -26.68 -4.89
CA ARG A 177 11.84 -27.85 -4.48
C ARG A 177 10.96 -28.94 -3.86
N ALA A 178 10.04 -28.56 -2.98
CA ALA A 178 9.11 -29.49 -2.36
C ALA A 178 8.14 -30.12 -3.38
N LEU A 179 7.66 -29.34 -4.36
CA LEU A 179 6.81 -29.83 -5.44
C LEU A 179 7.54 -30.82 -6.37
N ALA A 180 8.84 -30.61 -6.62
CA ALA A 180 9.67 -31.50 -7.41
C ALA A 180 10.06 -32.79 -6.68
N SER A 181 10.04 -32.79 -5.35
CA SER A 181 10.41 -33.94 -4.50
C SER A 181 9.27 -34.95 -4.36
N ASP A 182 9.58 -36.26 -4.37
CA ASP A 182 8.62 -37.31 -4.00
C ASP A 182 8.32 -37.37 -2.50
N LYS A 183 9.25 -36.91 -1.66
CA LYS A 183 9.20 -37.11 -0.20
C LYS A 183 8.24 -36.15 0.51
N ILE A 184 8.02 -34.97 -0.06
CA ILE A 184 7.24 -33.91 0.58
C ILE A 184 5.83 -33.88 0.03
N LYS A 185 4.83 -34.25 0.84
CA LYS A 185 3.41 -34.15 0.46
C LYS A 185 2.87 -32.75 0.73
N ASN A 186 3.10 -32.23 1.93
CA ASN A 186 2.48 -30.98 2.39
C ASN A 186 3.52 -29.87 2.48
N ILE A 187 3.11 -28.65 2.20
CA ILE A 187 3.93 -27.44 2.28
C ILE A 187 3.13 -26.41 3.08
N MET A 188 3.54 -26.19 4.32
CA MET A 188 2.91 -25.25 5.25
C MET A 188 3.58 -23.90 5.12
N VAL A 189 2.87 -22.90 4.58
CA VAL A 189 3.38 -21.53 4.44
C VAL A 189 2.76 -20.66 5.53
N HIS A 190 3.50 -20.47 6.62
CA HIS A 190 3.11 -19.57 7.71
C HIS A 190 3.37 -18.12 7.32
N GLY A 191 2.48 -17.22 7.71
CA GLY A 191 2.73 -15.78 7.64
C GLY A 191 1.60 -15.02 8.29
N GLY A 192 1.91 -13.86 8.88
CA GLY A 192 0.91 -12.98 9.44
C GLY A 192 0.01 -12.33 8.38
N ALA A 193 -0.96 -11.54 8.83
CA ALA A 193 -1.79 -10.74 7.95
C ALA A 193 -0.89 -9.86 7.07
N GLY A 194 -1.14 -9.80 5.76
CA GLY A 194 -0.45 -8.89 4.85
C GLY A 194 0.96 -9.29 4.39
N THR A 195 1.46 -10.48 4.75
CA THR A 195 2.76 -10.99 4.25
C THR A 195 2.76 -11.42 2.77
N GLY A 196 1.68 -11.12 2.05
CA GLY A 196 1.57 -11.41 0.61
C GLY A 196 1.34 -12.88 0.24
N LYS A 197 0.75 -13.69 1.15
CA LYS A 197 0.38 -15.11 0.91
C LYS A 197 -0.45 -15.29 -0.36
N SER A 198 -1.54 -14.55 -0.51
CA SER A 198 -2.42 -14.60 -1.69
C SER A 198 -1.68 -14.22 -2.98
N VAL A 199 -0.84 -13.18 -2.93
CA VAL A 199 -0.02 -12.76 -4.10
C VAL A 199 0.96 -13.87 -4.50
N LEU A 200 1.63 -14.50 -3.53
CA LEU A 200 2.52 -15.63 -3.77
C LEU A 200 1.77 -16.84 -4.37
N ALA A 201 0.56 -17.13 -3.89
CA ALA A 201 -0.27 -18.21 -4.42
C ALA A 201 -0.67 -17.98 -5.89
N ILE A 202 -1.13 -16.77 -6.21
CA ILE A 202 -1.52 -16.37 -7.58
C ILE A 202 -0.28 -16.37 -8.50
N PHE A 203 0.85 -15.86 -8.03
CA PHE A 203 2.11 -15.85 -8.78
C PHE A 203 2.57 -17.28 -9.11
N LEU A 204 2.57 -18.20 -8.14
CA LEU A 204 2.92 -19.60 -8.35
C LEU A 204 1.99 -20.26 -9.38
N PHE A 205 0.69 -19.97 -9.32
CA PHE A 205 -0.28 -20.44 -10.32
C PHE A 205 0.10 -19.99 -11.73
N LYS A 206 0.39 -18.68 -11.89
CA LYS A 206 0.82 -18.13 -13.18
C LYS A 206 2.13 -18.75 -13.65
N LEU A 207 3.12 -18.89 -12.76
CA LEU A 207 4.43 -19.44 -13.08
C LEU A 207 4.35 -20.87 -13.63
N LEU A 208 3.54 -21.73 -13.01
CA LEU A 208 3.43 -23.13 -13.42
C LEU A 208 2.54 -23.32 -14.67
N ASN A 209 1.57 -22.44 -14.91
CA ASN A 209 0.64 -22.56 -16.04
C ASN A 209 1.01 -21.71 -17.28
N THR A 210 2.02 -20.85 -17.17
CA THR A 210 2.52 -20.04 -18.31
C THR A 210 3.70 -20.72 -18.98
N ASP A 211 3.83 -20.58 -20.30
CA ASP A 211 4.99 -21.06 -21.05
C ASP A 211 6.28 -20.34 -20.61
N LEU A 212 7.35 -21.11 -20.38
CA LEU A 212 8.64 -20.62 -19.90
C LEU A 212 9.25 -19.61 -20.88
N ASP A 213 9.09 -19.83 -22.19
CA ASP A 213 9.64 -18.95 -23.23
C ASP A 213 8.96 -17.57 -23.26
N THR A 214 7.80 -17.45 -22.60
CA THR A 214 7.04 -16.20 -22.52
C THR A 214 7.19 -15.48 -21.19
N PHE A 215 7.82 -16.10 -20.20
CA PHE A 215 8.00 -15.56 -18.86
C PHE A 215 9.38 -14.90 -18.75
N LYS A 216 9.46 -13.62 -18.35
CA LYS A 216 10.77 -13.02 -18.02
C LYS A 216 11.12 -13.36 -16.57
N PHE A 217 12.18 -14.13 -16.40
CA PHE A 217 12.70 -14.52 -15.09
C PHE A 217 13.75 -13.53 -14.55
N SER A 218 14.21 -12.57 -15.37
CA SER A 218 15.24 -11.58 -15.05
C SER A 218 14.99 -10.74 -13.80
N GLU A 219 13.78 -10.81 -13.26
CA GLU A 219 13.30 -10.05 -12.11
C GLU A 219 13.34 -10.83 -10.80
N LEU A 220 13.58 -12.15 -10.88
CA LEU A 220 13.81 -13.00 -9.71
C LEU A 220 15.22 -12.81 -9.14
N GLY A 221 16.02 -11.94 -9.77
CA GLY A 221 17.36 -11.57 -9.35
C GLY A 221 18.32 -12.75 -9.44
N PRO A 222 19.25 -12.92 -8.47
CA PRO A 222 20.29 -13.96 -8.55
C PRO A 222 19.73 -15.39 -8.55
N GLU A 223 18.45 -15.56 -8.22
CA GLU A 223 17.78 -16.86 -8.09
C GLU A 223 17.12 -17.34 -9.38
N GLU A 224 17.17 -16.54 -10.45
CA GLU A 224 16.51 -16.79 -11.74
C GLU A 224 16.76 -18.21 -12.27
N GLN A 225 18.03 -18.58 -12.43
CA GLN A 225 18.39 -19.85 -13.07
C GLN A 225 17.89 -21.06 -12.28
N GLU A 226 18.04 -21.03 -10.96
CA GLU A 226 17.57 -22.13 -10.11
C GLU A 226 16.04 -22.25 -10.17
N ILE A 227 15.31 -21.12 -10.16
CA ILE A 227 13.85 -21.15 -10.28
C ILE A 227 13.43 -21.72 -11.64
N ILE A 228 14.09 -21.33 -12.73
CA ILE A 228 13.81 -21.91 -14.06
C ILE A 228 13.98 -23.43 -14.04
N ASP A 229 15.07 -23.93 -13.48
CA ASP A 229 15.38 -25.35 -13.44
C ASP A 229 14.37 -26.12 -12.56
N LEU A 230 13.97 -25.54 -11.43
CA LEU A 230 12.93 -26.10 -10.58
C LEU A 230 11.55 -26.11 -11.25
N VAL A 231 11.17 -25.05 -11.96
CA VAL A 231 9.90 -25.03 -12.71
C VAL A 231 9.92 -26.11 -13.80
N LYS A 232 11.03 -26.28 -14.52
CA LYS A 232 11.19 -27.38 -15.49
C LYS A 232 11.04 -28.74 -14.83
N ALA A 233 11.64 -28.95 -13.65
CA ALA A 233 11.51 -30.20 -12.91
C ALA A 233 10.06 -30.48 -12.49
N VAL A 234 9.34 -29.47 -12.00
CA VAL A 234 7.91 -29.59 -11.65
C VAL A 234 7.08 -29.91 -12.89
N LYS A 235 7.28 -29.20 -14.01
CA LYS A 235 6.55 -29.45 -15.27
C LYS A 235 6.85 -30.82 -15.87
N PHE A 236 8.10 -31.28 -15.76
CA PHE A 236 8.49 -32.63 -16.19
C PHE A 236 7.76 -33.71 -15.38
N ARG A 237 7.62 -33.49 -14.07
CA ARG A 237 6.89 -34.37 -13.17
C ARG A 237 5.38 -34.37 -13.40
N TYR A 238 4.81 -33.21 -13.75
CA TYR A 238 3.38 -33.04 -14.01
C TYR A 238 3.13 -32.51 -15.44
N PRO A 239 3.25 -33.36 -16.49
CA PRO A 239 3.05 -32.92 -17.88
C PRO A 239 1.65 -32.36 -18.16
N ASN A 240 0.63 -32.89 -17.45
CA ASN A 240 -0.76 -32.46 -17.52
C ASN A 240 -1.23 -31.98 -16.15
N LEU A 241 -0.54 -30.99 -15.60
CA LEU A 241 -0.73 -30.51 -14.23
C LEU A 241 -2.19 -30.11 -13.95
N LYS A 242 -2.84 -30.82 -13.03
CA LYS A 242 -4.17 -30.48 -12.52
C LYS A 242 -4.06 -29.75 -11.18
N MET A 243 -4.16 -28.43 -11.24
CA MET A 243 -3.97 -27.54 -10.09
C MET A 243 -5.28 -26.85 -9.67
N GLY A 244 -5.46 -26.57 -8.38
CA GLY A 244 -6.61 -25.80 -7.88
C GLY A 244 -6.21 -24.79 -6.78
N LEU A 245 -6.77 -23.58 -6.82
CA LEU A 245 -6.64 -22.56 -5.77
C LEU A 245 -7.92 -22.50 -4.94
N VAL A 246 -7.90 -23.09 -3.75
CA VAL A 246 -9.01 -23.12 -2.81
C VAL A 246 -9.03 -21.84 -1.99
N ILE A 247 -10.16 -21.14 -2.01
CA ILE A 247 -10.41 -19.94 -1.20
C ILE A 247 -11.73 -20.15 -0.45
N PRO A 248 -11.71 -20.37 0.88
CA PRO A 248 -12.92 -20.63 1.67
C PRO A 248 -13.93 -19.48 1.66
N MET A 249 -13.45 -18.24 1.57
CA MET A 249 -14.27 -17.04 1.63
C MET A 249 -14.93 -16.73 0.29
N SER A 250 -16.26 -16.74 0.24
CA SER A 250 -17.01 -16.58 -1.02
C SER A 250 -16.76 -15.27 -1.74
N SER A 251 -16.72 -14.13 -1.03
CA SER A 251 -16.51 -12.81 -1.64
C SER A 251 -15.12 -12.72 -2.28
N PHE A 252 -14.07 -12.99 -1.50
CA PHE A 252 -12.69 -12.93 -1.99
C PHE A 252 -12.44 -13.96 -3.10
N ARG A 253 -13.02 -15.16 -3.00
CA ARG A 253 -12.98 -16.17 -4.06
C ARG A 253 -13.54 -15.65 -5.38
N LYS A 254 -14.68 -14.95 -5.37
CA LYS A 254 -15.26 -14.36 -6.59
C LYS A 254 -14.33 -13.31 -7.19
N THR A 255 -13.70 -12.49 -6.35
CA THR A 255 -12.70 -11.50 -6.76
C THR A 255 -11.51 -12.17 -7.46
N VAL A 256 -10.88 -13.15 -6.82
CA VAL A 256 -9.73 -13.87 -7.42
C VAL A 256 -10.14 -14.62 -8.70
N ALA A 257 -11.35 -15.16 -8.76
CA ALA A 257 -11.87 -15.79 -9.98
C ALA A 257 -12.02 -14.79 -11.15
N LYS A 258 -12.37 -13.53 -10.88
CA LYS A 258 -12.37 -12.46 -11.89
C LYS A 258 -10.94 -12.13 -12.35
N ILE A 259 -9.98 -12.09 -11.42
CA ILE A 259 -8.56 -11.87 -11.72
C ILE A 259 -8.05 -12.96 -12.66
N PHE A 260 -8.29 -14.23 -12.33
CA PHE A 260 -7.89 -15.37 -13.18
C PHE A 260 -8.51 -15.28 -14.58
N ALA A 261 -9.77 -14.84 -14.70
CA ALA A 261 -10.41 -14.65 -16.00
C ALA A 261 -9.77 -13.52 -16.84
N SER A 262 -9.20 -12.50 -16.19
CA SER A 262 -8.57 -11.36 -16.88
C SER A 262 -7.10 -11.59 -17.26
N VAL A 263 -6.45 -12.58 -16.67
CA VAL A 263 -5.02 -12.85 -16.85
C VAL A 263 -4.83 -13.97 -17.86
N LYS A 264 -4.07 -13.70 -18.93
CA LYS A 264 -3.75 -14.69 -19.95
C LYS A 264 -3.02 -15.90 -19.34
N GLY A 265 -3.48 -17.11 -19.64
CA GLY A 265 -2.90 -18.36 -19.14
C GLY A 265 -3.48 -18.83 -17.80
N LEU A 266 -4.44 -18.08 -17.22
CA LEU A 266 -5.21 -18.51 -16.05
C LEU A 266 -6.67 -18.75 -16.42
N GLU A 267 -7.32 -19.66 -15.69
CA GLU A 267 -8.75 -19.95 -15.88
C GLU A 267 -9.56 -19.70 -14.61
N ARG A 268 -10.74 -19.11 -14.79
CA ARG A 268 -11.72 -18.89 -13.70
C ARG A 268 -12.07 -20.18 -12.95
N SER A 269 -12.10 -21.31 -13.65
CA SER A 269 -12.46 -22.64 -13.15
C SER A 269 -11.47 -23.17 -12.11
N TRP A 270 -10.23 -22.69 -12.09
CA TRP A 270 -9.19 -23.12 -11.16
C TRP A 270 -9.32 -22.50 -9.76
N VAL A 271 -10.18 -21.49 -9.60
CA VAL A 271 -10.46 -20.86 -8.32
C VAL A 271 -11.65 -21.56 -7.66
N LEU A 272 -11.38 -22.31 -6.60
CA LEU A 272 -12.28 -23.30 -6.01
C LEU A 272 -12.81 -22.84 -4.65
N GLY A 273 -14.02 -23.27 -4.32
CA GLY A 273 -14.42 -23.34 -2.91
C GLY A 273 -14.09 -24.69 -2.30
N PRO A 274 -14.17 -24.82 -0.96
CA PRO A 274 -13.91 -26.09 -0.30
C PRO A 274 -14.79 -27.25 -0.80
N GLY A 275 -16.07 -26.97 -1.09
CA GLY A 275 -16.98 -27.99 -1.62
C GLY A 275 -16.69 -28.44 -3.06
N ASP A 276 -15.87 -27.71 -3.82
CA ASP A 276 -15.44 -28.10 -5.16
C ASP A 276 -14.30 -29.11 -5.12
N VAL A 277 -13.50 -29.11 -4.04
CA VAL A 277 -12.42 -30.07 -3.79
C VAL A 277 -12.96 -31.51 -3.71
N ALA A 278 -14.12 -31.70 -3.08
CA ALA A 278 -14.72 -33.02 -2.91
C ALA A 278 -15.20 -33.68 -4.23
N LYS A 279 -15.14 -32.99 -5.37
CA LYS A 279 -15.70 -33.47 -6.65
C LYS A 279 -14.70 -34.22 -7.52
N GLN A 280 -13.40 -34.00 -7.31
CA GLN A 280 -12.34 -34.57 -8.15
C GLN A 280 -10.98 -34.52 -7.45
N THR A 281 -10.04 -35.33 -7.92
CA THR A 281 -8.64 -35.30 -7.46
C THR A 281 -7.81 -34.25 -8.21
N TYR A 282 -6.71 -33.81 -7.60
CA TYR A 282 -5.77 -32.81 -8.10
C TYR A 282 -4.32 -33.29 -7.89
N ASP A 283 -3.41 -32.82 -8.74
CA ASP A 283 -1.98 -33.04 -8.51
C ASP A 283 -1.48 -32.09 -7.42
N ILE A 284 -1.90 -30.83 -7.48
CA ILE A 284 -1.50 -29.78 -6.54
C ILE A 284 -2.73 -28.97 -6.11
N LEU A 285 -3.00 -28.89 -4.80
CA LEU A 285 -3.96 -27.94 -4.24
C LEU A 285 -3.23 -26.85 -3.45
N LEU A 286 -3.55 -25.59 -3.77
CA LEU A 286 -3.17 -24.44 -2.98
C LEU A 286 -4.40 -24.02 -2.18
N VAL A 287 -4.26 -23.85 -0.87
CA VAL A 287 -5.34 -23.31 -0.04
C VAL A 287 -4.89 -21.97 0.51
N ASP A 288 -5.49 -20.90 0.00
CA ASP A 288 -5.32 -19.58 0.59
C ASP A 288 -6.23 -19.44 1.83
N GLU A 289 -5.73 -18.73 2.84
CA GLU A 289 -6.41 -18.56 4.12
C GLU A 289 -6.87 -19.90 4.72
N SER A 290 -5.97 -20.89 4.75
CA SER A 290 -6.29 -22.30 5.08
C SER A 290 -6.94 -22.45 6.46
N HIS A 291 -6.61 -21.57 7.40
CA HIS A 291 -7.23 -21.46 8.72
C HIS A 291 -8.77 -21.24 8.65
N ARG A 292 -9.31 -20.78 7.53
CA ARG A 292 -10.75 -20.56 7.28
C ARG A 292 -11.46 -21.76 6.66
N LEU A 293 -10.73 -22.85 6.36
CA LEU A 293 -11.36 -24.14 6.11
C LEU A 293 -12.20 -24.53 7.31
N ARG A 294 -13.30 -25.23 7.05
CA ARG A 294 -14.34 -25.42 8.06
C ARG A 294 -14.39 -26.84 8.61
N ARG A 295 -14.80 -26.95 9.86
CA ARG A 295 -15.31 -28.18 10.47
C ARG A 295 -16.83 -28.11 10.59
N ARG A 296 -17.47 -29.23 10.93
CA ARG A 296 -18.93 -29.36 11.03
C ARG A 296 -19.54 -28.66 12.26
N VAL A 297 -19.30 -27.36 12.42
CA VAL A 297 -19.76 -26.53 13.55
C VAL A 297 -20.33 -25.21 13.02
N ASN A 298 -21.52 -24.82 13.50
CA ASN A 298 -22.21 -23.55 13.18
C ASN A 298 -22.26 -23.20 11.68
N LEU A 299 -22.39 -24.20 10.81
CA LEU A 299 -22.32 -24.05 9.35
C LEU A 299 -23.60 -23.46 8.71
N GLY A 300 -24.68 -23.30 9.48
CA GLY A 300 -25.95 -22.78 8.96
C GLY A 300 -26.48 -23.62 7.79
N THR A 301 -26.71 -22.99 6.64
CA THR A 301 -27.20 -23.68 5.44
C THR A 301 -26.18 -24.65 4.81
N LEU A 302 -24.92 -24.59 5.22
CA LEU A 302 -23.84 -25.40 4.64
C LEU A 302 -23.75 -26.82 5.23
N PHE A 303 -24.44 -27.12 6.34
CA PHE A 303 -24.42 -28.46 6.95
C PHE A 303 -24.74 -29.57 5.94
N GLY A 304 -25.82 -29.43 5.17
CA GLY A 304 -26.21 -30.46 4.19
C GLY A 304 -25.17 -30.66 3.08
N SER A 305 -24.56 -29.56 2.59
CA SER A 305 -23.49 -29.65 1.58
C SER A 305 -22.21 -30.24 2.16
N PHE A 306 -21.90 -29.95 3.42
CA PHE A 306 -20.74 -30.49 4.12
C PHE A 306 -20.87 -32.00 4.26
N ASP A 307 -22.02 -32.47 4.77
CA ASP A 307 -22.27 -33.89 5.00
C ASP A 307 -22.20 -34.70 3.70
N LYS A 308 -22.82 -34.19 2.64
CA LYS A 308 -22.80 -34.82 1.32
C LYS A 308 -21.38 -34.91 0.74
N ASN A 309 -20.58 -33.87 0.91
CA ASN A 309 -19.20 -33.85 0.42
C ASN A 309 -18.29 -34.78 1.22
N SER A 310 -18.41 -34.78 2.56
CA SER A 310 -17.70 -35.73 3.43
C SER A 310 -18.04 -37.17 3.07
N GLN A 311 -19.32 -37.50 2.92
CA GLN A 311 -19.77 -38.84 2.51
C GLN A 311 -19.26 -39.23 1.13
N ARG A 312 -19.22 -38.29 0.17
CA ARG A 312 -18.64 -38.54 -1.17
C ARG A 312 -17.16 -38.95 -1.08
N LEU A 313 -16.43 -38.41 -0.11
CA LEU A 313 -15.03 -38.73 0.15
C LEU A 313 -14.84 -39.97 1.04
N GLY A 314 -15.93 -40.64 1.45
CA GLY A 314 -15.87 -41.76 2.40
C GLY A 314 -15.45 -41.33 3.82
N LEU A 315 -15.58 -40.05 4.16
CA LEU A 315 -15.22 -39.48 5.46
C LEU A 315 -16.47 -39.29 6.31
N ASP A 316 -16.36 -39.53 7.62
CA ASP A 316 -17.44 -39.25 8.57
C ASP A 316 -17.60 -37.73 8.76
N PRO A 317 -18.77 -37.14 8.42
CA PRO A 317 -19.02 -35.71 8.59
C PRO A 317 -18.80 -35.20 10.02
N HIS A 318 -18.97 -36.04 11.05
CA HIS A 318 -18.89 -35.61 12.44
C HIS A 318 -17.47 -35.47 12.97
N THR A 319 -16.51 -36.11 12.32
CA THR A 319 -15.10 -36.15 12.74
C THR A 319 -14.15 -35.52 11.72
N THR A 320 -14.62 -35.26 10.51
CA THR A 320 -13.82 -34.66 9.43
C THR A 320 -13.89 -33.13 9.38
N SER A 321 -13.02 -32.55 8.56
CA SER A 321 -12.94 -31.14 8.26
C SER A 321 -12.63 -30.91 6.77
N GLU A 322 -12.84 -29.69 6.28
CA GLU A 322 -12.47 -29.33 4.91
C GLU A 322 -10.94 -29.40 4.68
N LEU A 323 -10.13 -29.33 5.75
CA LEU A 323 -8.70 -29.62 5.67
C LEU A 323 -8.46 -31.08 5.30
N GLN A 324 -9.18 -32.02 5.93
CA GLN A 324 -9.08 -33.43 5.56
C GLN A 324 -9.54 -33.68 4.11
N TRP A 325 -10.54 -32.93 3.62
CA TRP A 325 -10.94 -33.04 2.21
C TRP A 325 -9.81 -32.66 1.26
N VAL A 326 -9.10 -31.58 1.57
CA VAL A 326 -7.94 -31.12 0.80
C VAL A 326 -6.84 -32.19 0.82
N LEU A 327 -6.41 -32.62 2.00
CA LEU A 327 -5.36 -33.62 2.18
C LEU A 327 -5.68 -34.99 1.54
N HIS A 328 -6.96 -35.30 1.35
CA HIS A 328 -7.41 -36.54 0.72
C HIS A 328 -7.48 -36.47 -0.82
N GLN A 329 -7.72 -35.28 -1.38
CA GLN A 329 -8.00 -35.09 -2.81
C GLN A 329 -6.81 -34.60 -3.63
N SER A 330 -5.63 -34.46 -3.02
CA SER A 330 -4.44 -33.93 -3.68
C SER A 330 -3.22 -34.87 -3.53
N SER A 331 -2.29 -34.78 -4.47
CA SER A 331 -0.96 -35.39 -4.33
C SER A 331 0.02 -34.49 -3.58
N LYS A 332 -0.10 -33.16 -3.76
CA LYS A 332 0.64 -32.14 -3.04
C LYS A 332 -0.32 -31.07 -2.50
N ASP A 333 -0.07 -30.65 -1.26
CA ASP A 333 -0.83 -29.58 -0.61
C ASP A 333 0.07 -28.39 -0.29
N ILE A 334 -0.35 -27.18 -0.65
CA ILE A 334 0.28 -25.94 -0.22
C ILE A 334 -0.74 -25.15 0.61
N LEU A 335 -0.49 -25.03 1.91
CA LEU A 335 -1.43 -24.46 2.87
C LEU A 335 -0.90 -23.12 3.37
N PHE A 336 -1.54 -22.02 2.96
CA PHE A 336 -1.21 -20.67 3.43
C PHE A 336 -1.95 -20.40 4.75
N TYR A 337 -1.20 -20.50 5.85
CA TYR A 337 -1.76 -20.55 7.19
C TYR A 337 -1.41 -19.31 8.02
N ASP A 338 -2.39 -18.83 8.78
CA ASP A 338 -2.26 -17.73 9.73
C ASP A 338 -3.09 -18.06 10.97
N ALA A 339 -2.42 -18.52 12.03
CA ALA A 339 -3.09 -18.92 13.26
C ALA A 339 -3.87 -17.76 13.90
N GLY A 340 -3.36 -16.53 13.79
CA GLY A 340 -3.95 -15.33 14.41
C GLY A 340 -5.21 -14.81 13.71
N GLN A 341 -5.57 -15.37 12.56
CA GLN A 341 -6.79 -15.00 11.83
C GLN A 341 -7.90 -16.07 11.93
N SER A 342 -7.74 -17.06 12.82
CA SER A 342 -8.84 -17.94 13.22
C SER A 342 -9.79 -17.19 14.15
N ILE A 343 -11.03 -16.99 13.71
CA ILE A 343 -11.99 -16.06 14.34
C ILE A 343 -13.41 -16.65 14.45
N ARG A 344 -13.62 -17.90 14.03
CA ARG A 344 -14.92 -18.57 14.13
C ARG A 344 -14.78 -19.97 14.71
N PRO A 345 -15.78 -20.44 15.47
CA PRO A 345 -15.81 -21.83 15.92
C PRO A 345 -15.87 -22.83 14.77
N SER A 346 -16.39 -22.43 13.61
CA SER A 346 -16.45 -23.26 12.41
C SER A 346 -15.09 -23.48 11.76
N ASP A 347 -14.09 -22.67 12.07
CA ASP A 347 -12.74 -22.79 11.51
C ASP A 347 -12.10 -24.12 11.98
N VAL A 348 -11.24 -24.68 11.13
CA VAL A 348 -10.40 -25.85 11.46
C VAL A 348 -9.53 -25.51 12.66
N GLN A 349 -9.40 -26.45 13.59
CA GLN A 349 -8.66 -26.19 14.82
C GLN A 349 -7.15 -26.14 14.57
N LYS A 350 -6.44 -25.31 15.33
CA LYS A 350 -4.97 -25.20 15.28
C LYS A 350 -4.29 -26.57 15.41
N VAL A 351 -4.82 -27.46 16.26
CA VAL A 351 -4.27 -28.80 16.48
C VAL A 351 -4.22 -29.63 15.19
N GLU A 352 -5.19 -29.49 14.28
CA GLU A 352 -5.19 -30.21 13.00
C GLU A 352 -4.03 -29.72 12.11
N PHE A 353 -3.74 -28.41 12.11
CA PHE A 353 -2.58 -27.86 11.41
C PHE A 353 -1.27 -28.26 12.07
N ASP A 354 -1.21 -28.29 13.40
CA ASP A 354 -0.02 -28.72 14.15
C ASP A 354 0.35 -30.18 13.80
N LEU A 355 -0.64 -31.06 13.64
CA LEU A 355 -0.45 -32.43 13.17
C LEU A 355 0.11 -32.49 11.74
N VAL A 356 -0.38 -31.65 10.83
CA VAL A 356 0.17 -31.56 9.47
C VAL A 356 1.63 -31.08 9.51
N CYS A 357 1.93 -30.05 10.31
CA CYS A 357 3.29 -29.53 10.47
C CYS A 357 4.27 -30.55 11.07
N ALA A 358 3.80 -31.43 11.95
CA ALA A 358 4.64 -32.43 12.60
C ALA A 358 4.95 -33.66 11.72
N ALA A 359 4.26 -33.83 10.58
CA ALA A 359 4.47 -34.97 9.70
C ALA A 359 5.82 -34.88 8.96
N GLU A 360 6.53 -36.01 8.83
CA GLU A 360 7.86 -36.08 8.19
C GLU A 360 7.84 -35.69 6.70
N ASN A 361 6.69 -35.82 6.06
CA ASN A 361 6.47 -35.44 4.67
C ASN A 361 5.95 -34.01 4.51
N THR A 362 6.14 -33.15 5.51
CA THR A 362 5.75 -31.74 5.47
C THR A 362 6.96 -30.81 5.48
N SER A 363 6.99 -29.86 4.55
CA SER A 363 7.91 -28.72 4.58
C SER A 363 7.23 -27.50 5.20
N VAL A 364 7.88 -26.85 6.16
CA VAL A 364 7.33 -25.68 6.85
C VAL A 364 8.14 -24.44 6.50
N LEU A 365 7.47 -23.43 5.94
CA LEU A 365 8.02 -22.15 5.50
C LEU A 365 7.39 -21.01 6.29
N LYS A 366 8.12 -19.91 6.48
CA LYS A 366 7.61 -18.72 7.19
C LYS A 366 7.92 -17.45 6.43
N LEU A 367 6.88 -16.78 5.97
CA LEU A 367 6.92 -15.41 5.45
C LEU A 367 6.94 -14.44 6.62
N LYS A 368 8.01 -13.65 6.73
CA LYS A 368 8.29 -12.71 7.82
C LYS A 368 8.00 -11.27 7.43
N THR A 369 8.01 -10.94 6.15
CA THR A 369 7.92 -9.55 5.69
C THR A 369 6.46 -9.11 5.57
N GLN A 370 6.05 -8.12 6.37
CA GLN A 370 4.75 -7.44 6.22
C GLN A 370 4.79 -6.45 5.05
N LEU A 371 3.95 -6.67 4.03
CA LEU A 371 3.94 -5.89 2.79
C LEU A 371 2.70 -5.01 2.63
N ARG A 372 1.63 -5.30 3.37
CA ARG A 372 0.32 -4.62 3.23
C ARG A 372 0.32 -3.24 3.87
N SER A 373 0.70 -3.17 5.13
CA SER A 373 0.66 -1.92 5.91
C SER A 373 1.98 -1.18 5.76
N LYS A 374 1.92 0.14 5.54
CA LYS A 374 3.08 1.02 5.67
C LYS A 374 3.69 0.97 7.08
N GLY A 375 2.91 0.49 8.05
CA GLY A 375 3.33 0.27 9.43
C GLY A 375 4.26 -0.94 9.66
N GLY A 376 4.45 -1.81 8.66
CA GLY A 376 5.35 -2.95 8.76
C GLY A 376 5.05 -3.90 9.94
N ASN A 377 6.07 -4.65 10.36
CA ASN A 377 5.96 -5.59 11.47
C ASN A 377 5.82 -4.88 12.83
N GLU A 378 6.40 -3.69 12.99
CA GLU A 378 6.32 -2.90 14.23
C GLU A 378 4.88 -2.58 14.62
N LEU A 379 4.05 -2.18 13.65
CA LEU A 379 2.62 -1.97 13.87
C LEU A 379 1.91 -3.27 14.28
N VAL A 380 2.21 -4.39 13.62
CA VAL A 380 1.58 -5.68 13.93
C VAL A 380 1.88 -6.10 15.37
N ASP A 381 3.14 -6.01 15.77
CA ASP A 381 3.58 -6.36 17.12
C ASP A 381 2.99 -5.41 18.17
N PHE A 382 2.93 -4.11 17.87
CA PHE A 382 2.26 -3.14 18.73
C PHE A 382 0.77 -3.43 18.92
N ILE A 383 0.03 -3.71 17.84
CA ILE A 383 -1.42 -3.98 17.94
C ILE A 383 -1.69 -5.27 18.69
N LYS A 384 -0.88 -6.32 18.47
CA LYS A 384 -0.98 -7.55 19.26
C LYS A 384 -0.74 -7.27 20.75
N ALA A 385 0.29 -6.49 21.06
CA ALA A 385 0.61 -6.16 22.45
C ALA A 385 -0.43 -5.26 23.11
N LEU A 386 -0.96 -4.27 22.38
CA LEU A 386 -2.06 -3.40 22.82
C LEU A 386 -3.34 -4.20 23.11
N LEU A 387 -3.63 -5.22 22.31
CA LEU A 387 -4.79 -6.09 22.50
C LEU A 387 -4.51 -7.27 23.44
N GLN A 388 -3.31 -7.35 24.05
CA GLN A 388 -2.88 -8.44 24.92
C GLN A 388 -2.96 -9.85 24.27
N ILE A 389 -2.83 -9.90 22.94
CA ILE A 389 -2.77 -11.14 22.17
C ILE A 389 -1.40 -11.79 22.41
N ASP A 390 -1.39 -13.11 22.62
CA ASP A 390 -0.18 -13.90 22.90
C ASP A 390 0.56 -13.50 24.20
N GLN A 391 -0.07 -12.69 25.08
CA GLN A 391 0.47 -12.13 26.34
C GLN A 391 1.94 -11.64 26.23
N PRO A 392 2.20 -10.42 25.71
CA PRO A 392 3.55 -9.88 25.76
C PRO A 392 4.04 -9.74 27.22
N ALA A 393 5.36 -9.81 27.42
CA ALA A 393 5.95 -9.35 28.67
C ALA A 393 5.50 -7.89 28.91
N LYS A 394 4.93 -7.61 30.09
CA LYS A 394 4.25 -6.35 30.43
C LYS A 394 5.11 -5.07 30.27
N ASP A 395 6.42 -5.21 30.04
CA ASP A 395 7.40 -4.11 30.08
C ASP A 395 7.81 -3.56 28.70
N THR A 396 7.20 -3.99 27.58
CA THR A 396 7.63 -3.56 26.23
C THR A 396 6.66 -2.63 25.48
N LEU A 397 5.43 -2.41 25.99
CA LEU A 397 4.45 -1.58 25.28
C LEU A 397 4.74 -0.08 25.48
N ARG A 398 5.06 0.60 24.38
CA ARG A 398 5.33 2.03 24.31
C ARG A 398 4.60 2.64 23.13
N LYS A 399 4.37 3.97 23.17
CA LYS A 399 3.87 4.70 22.00
C LYS A 399 4.83 4.47 20.84
N ILE A 400 4.27 4.13 19.68
CA ILE A 400 5.02 3.94 18.44
C ILE A 400 4.76 5.13 17.52
N ASP A 401 5.81 5.59 16.84
CA ASP A 401 5.70 6.48 15.68
C ASP A 401 6.16 5.67 14.47
N VAL A 402 5.20 5.18 13.69
CA VAL A 402 5.51 4.34 12.54
C VAL A 402 5.46 5.18 11.29
N ARG A 403 6.66 5.42 10.74
CA ARG A 403 6.86 6.28 9.58
C ARG A 403 5.89 5.94 8.44
N GLY A 404 5.06 6.90 8.07
CA GLY A 404 4.13 6.77 6.94
C GLY A 404 2.86 5.96 7.25
N TYR A 405 2.56 5.70 8.52
CA TYR A 405 1.31 5.11 8.98
C TYR A 405 0.67 5.98 10.06
N GLU A 406 -0.61 6.34 9.88
CA GLU A 406 -1.34 7.14 10.86
C GLU A 406 -2.16 6.25 11.80
N LEU A 407 -1.89 6.32 13.09
CA LEU A 407 -2.58 5.54 14.11
C LEU A 407 -3.10 6.47 15.22
N PHE A 408 -4.39 6.75 15.21
CA PHE A 408 -5.00 7.73 16.12
C PHE A 408 -6.16 7.14 16.92
N LEU A 409 -6.23 7.52 18.19
CA LEU A 409 -7.39 7.33 19.05
C LEU A 409 -8.27 8.58 19.02
N PHE A 410 -9.57 8.40 18.79
CA PHE A 410 -10.53 9.49 18.70
C PHE A 410 -11.38 9.60 19.95
N ASP A 411 -11.62 10.84 20.37
CA ASP A 411 -12.46 11.10 21.54
C ASP A 411 -13.96 11.00 21.24
N SER A 412 -14.34 11.27 19.98
CA SER A 412 -15.71 11.30 19.50
C SER A 412 -15.83 10.50 18.20
N LEU A 413 -16.89 9.70 18.11
CA LEU A 413 -17.20 8.96 16.89
C LEU A 413 -17.49 9.91 15.70
N TRP A 414 -18.04 11.09 15.97
CA TRP A 414 -18.30 12.10 14.94
C TRP A 414 -16.98 12.59 14.29
N GLN A 415 -15.96 12.88 15.10
CA GLN A 415 -14.65 13.33 14.61
C GLN A 415 -13.96 12.24 13.77
N LEU A 416 -14.03 10.99 14.23
CA LEU A 416 -13.48 9.86 13.48
C LEU A 416 -14.14 9.76 12.10
N ARG A 417 -15.47 9.84 12.08
CA ARG A 417 -16.24 9.74 10.84
C ARG A 417 -15.93 10.89 9.88
N GLU A 418 -15.88 12.12 10.38
CA GLU A 418 -15.58 13.29 9.57
C GLU A 418 -14.19 13.18 8.92
N GLU A 419 -13.18 12.77 9.70
CA GLU A 419 -11.81 12.60 9.18
C GLU A 419 -11.74 11.45 8.17
N LEU A 420 -12.41 10.34 8.44
CA LEU A 420 -12.48 9.20 7.52
C LEU A 420 -13.18 9.57 6.20
N GLU A 421 -14.24 10.38 6.24
CA GLU A 421 -14.93 10.89 5.05
C GLU A 421 -14.03 11.82 4.22
N LYS A 422 -13.17 12.62 4.85
CA LYS A 422 -12.15 13.43 4.13
C LYS A 422 -11.18 12.52 3.38
N ARG A 423 -10.70 11.43 4.01
CA ARG A 423 -9.82 10.44 3.36
C ARG A 423 -10.54 9.67 2.26
N GLU A 424 -11.83 9.35 2.43
CA GLU A 424 -12.61 8.70 1.38
C GLU A 424 -12.70 9.55 0.11
N LYS A 425 -12.97 10.86 0.25
CA LYS A 425 -13.04 11.78 -0.90
C LYS A 425 -11.72 11.84 -1.65
N SER A 426 -10.59 11.94 -0.95
CA SER A 426 -9.27 12.06 -1.58
C SER A 426 -8.71 10.74 -2.10
N LEU A 427 -8.80 9.65 -1.33
CA LEU A 427 -8.12 8.38 -1.60
C LEU A 427 -9.05 7.24 -1.97
N GLY A 428 -10.32 7.26 -1.54
CA GLY A 428 -11.24 6.14 -1.67
C GLY A 428 -10.85 4.95 -0.78
N LEU A 429 -11.72 3.94 -0.70
CA LEU A 429 -11.52 2.72 0.11
C LEU A 429 -11.15 2.99 1.58
N CYS A 430 -11.75 4.00 2.15
CA CYS A 430 -11.74 4.31 3.57
C CYS A 430 -13.07 3.82 4.16
N ARG A 431 -13.04 2.87 5.09
CA ARG A 431 -14.27 2.22 5.59
C ARG A 431 -14.34 2.22 7.10
N LEU A 432 -15.54 2.46 7.62
CA LEU A 432 -15.87 2.32 9.02
C LEU A 432 -16.26 0.86 9.28
N VAL A 433 -15.66 0.26 10.29
CA VAL A 433 -15.90 -1.13 10.70
C VAL A 433 -16.04 -1.23 12.21
N ALA A 434 -16.69 -2.27 12.68
CA ALA A 434 -16.85 -2.51 14.10
C ALA A 434 -16.84 -4.00 14.46
N GLY A 435 -16.57 -4.29 15.73
CA GLY A 435 -16.90 -5.59 16.31
C GLY A 435 -18.41 -5.81 16.32
N TYR A 436 -18.85 -7.07 16.36
CA TYR A 436 -20.26 -7.43 16.16
C TYR A 436 -21.08 -7.22 17.44
N ALA A 437 -21.18 -5.97 17.93
CA ALA A 437 -21.72 -5.64 19.25
C ALA A 437 -23.23 -5.28 19.28
N TRP A 438 -23.78 -4.92 18.11
CA TRP A 438 -25.15 -4.40 18.01
C TRP A 438 -26.07 -5.35 17.25
N PRO A 439 -27.37 -5.40 17.60
CA PRO A 439 -28.37 -6.06 16.79
C PRO A 439 -28.42 -5.47 15.38
N TRP A 440 -28.83 -6.28 14.40
CA TRP A 440 -28.97 -5.86 13.01
C TRP A 440 -30.44 -5.69 12.64
N THR A 441 -31.04 -4.62 13.15
CA THR A 441 -32.45 -4.25 12.96
C THR A 441 -32.71 -3.81 11.51
N SER A 442 -31.75 -3.10 10.90
CA SER A 442 -31.85 -2.55 9.54
C SER A 442 -31.90 -3.63 8.44
N LYS A 443 -31.52 -4.87 8.78
CA LYS A 443 -31.57 -6.02 7.88
C LYS A 443 -32.99 -6.32 7.37
N LYS A 444 -33.99 -6.08 8.20
CA LYS A 444 -35.41 -6.28 7.86
C LYS A 444 -36.08 -4.97 7.43
N ASP A 445 -35.73 -3.87 8.08
CA ASP A 445 -36.29 -2.56 7.82
C ASP A 445 -35.16 -1.53 7.60
N LYS A 446 -34.93 -1.18 6.34
CA LYS A 446 -33.85 -0.27 5.94
C LYS A 446 -34.03 1.16 6.45
N SER A 447 -35.18 1.53 7.03
CA SER A 447 -35.38 2.86 7.63
C SER A 447 -34.70 2.98 9.01
N LEU A 448 -34.47 1.86 9.69
CA LEU A 448 -33.91 1.82 11.04
C LEU A 448 -32.39 1.98 11.06
N PHE A 449 -31.86 2.34 12.22
CA PHE A 449 -30.43 2.37 12.53
C PHE A 449 -30.07 1.23 13.48
N ASP A 450 -28.87 0.70 13.34
CA ASP A 450 -28.39 -0.47 14.10
C ASP A 450 -27.53 -0.05 15.30
N ILE A 451 -26.73 1.00 15.11
CA ILE A 451 -25.75 1.48 16.08
C ILE A 451 -26.07 2.94 16.37
N GLU A 452 -26.23 3.27 17.64
CA GLU A 452 -26.37 4.64 18.13
C GLU A 452 -25.33 4.88 19.23
N LEU A 453 -24.35 5.73 18.95
CA LEU A 453 -23.22 6.05 19.83
C LEU A 453 -22.87 7.53 19.66
N ASP A 454 -22.64 8.26 20.75
CA ASP A 454 -22.33 9.70 20.73
C ASP A 454 -23.30 10.54 19.88
N GLY A 455 -24.58 10.17 19.85
CA GLY A 455 -25.60 10.82 19.01
C GLY A 455 -25.43 10.57 17.50
N VAL A 456 -24.50 9.71 17.09
CA VAL A 456 -24.30 9.27 15.71
C VAL A 456 -25.07 7.99 15.48
N GLN A 457 -25.94 8.00 14.47
CA GLN A 457 -26.70 6.83 14.03
C GLN A 457 -26.06 6.20 12.80
N LEU A 458 -25.79 4.89 12.87
CA LEU A 458 -25.13 4.13 11.83
C LEU A 458 -25.90 2.85 11.50
N ARG A 459 -25.71 2.36 10.28
CA ARG A 459 -26.26 1.08 9.79
C ARG A 459 -25.14 0.11 9.48
N TRP A 460 -25.38 -1.16 9.74
CA TRP A 460 -24.56 -2.24 9.20
C TRP A 460 -24.65 -2.29 7.67
N ASN A 461 -23.65 -2.91 7.06
CA ASN A 461 -23.52 -3.13 5.63
C ASN A 461 -24.83 -3.64 4.97
N THR A 462 -25.30 -3.03 3.88
CA THR A 462 -26.55 -3.49 3.24
C THR A 462 -26.38 -4.72 2.36
N THR A 463 -25.17 -4.94 1.84
CA THR A 463 -24.82 -6.13 1.05
C THR A 463 -23.82 -6.99 1.81
N SER A 464 -23.91 -8.31 1.68
CA SER A 464 -22.94 -9.25 2.25
C SER A 464 -21.80 -9.60 1.31
N GLU A 465 -21.97 -9.34 0.01
CA GLU A 465 -20.98 -9.60 -1.02
C GLU A 465 -20.46 -8.28 -1.57
N ASP A 466 -19.15 -8.20 -1.75
CA ASP A 466 -18.46 -7.05 -2.37
C ASP A 466 -18.83 -5.69 -1.75
N TRP A 467 -19.19 -5.69 -0.46
CA TRP A 467 -19.66 -4.50 0.25
C TRP A 467 -18.63 -3.36 0.19
N ILE A 468 -17.34 -3.68 0.31
CA ILE A 468 -16.27 -2.69 0.34
C ILE A 468 -16.27 -1.81 -0.91
N ASN A 469 -16.61 -2.39 -2.06
CA ASN A 469 -16.66 -1.69 -3.35
C ASN A 469 -18.07 -1.13 -3.67
N SER A 470 -19.05 -1.30 -2.78
CA SER A 470 -20.40 -0.78 -2.97
C SER A 470 -20.48 0.73 -2.76
N VAL A 471 -21.42 1.38 -3.45
CA VAL A 471 -21.62 2.84 -3.39
C VAL A 471 -22.09 3.32 -2.00
N THR A 472 -22.68 2.44 -1.20
CA THR A 472 -23.19 2.77 0.14
C THR A 472 -22.16 2.53 1.24
N ALA A 473 -21.06 1.84 0.94
CA ALA A 473 -20.07 1.37 1.91
C ALA A 473 -19.46 2.49 2.77
N ALA A 474 -19.26 3.67 2.20
CA ALA A 474 -18.71 4.83 2.92
C ALA A 474 -19.65 5.38 4.01
N SER A 475 -20.96 5.12 3.89
CA SER A 475 -21.99 5.56 4.85
C SER A 475 -22.46 4.46 5.80
N GLU A 476 -21.92 3.25 5.66
CA GLU A 476 -22.30 2.06 6.40
C GLU A 476 -21.13 1.55 7.26
N VAL A 477 -21.42 0.65 8.18
CA VAL A 477 -20.44 -0.01 9.03
C VAL A 477 -20.27 -1.45 8.58
N GLY A 478 -19.03 -1.83 8.30
CA GLY A 478 -18.66 -3.21 8.01
C GLY A 478 -18.37 -4.01 9.27
N CYS A 479 -18.37 -5.32 9.14
CA CYS A 479 -17.88 -6.22 10.18
C CYS A 479 -16.76 -7.10 9.62
N ILE A 480 -16.21 -7.96 10.47
CA ILE A 480 -15.14 -8.88 10.06
C ILE A 480 -15.53 -9.73 8.84
N HIS A 481 -16.81 -10.10 8.70
CA HIS A 481 -17.31 -10.93 7.61
C HIS A 481 -17.32 -10.23 6.24
N THR A 482 -17.40 -8.91 6.21
CA THR A 482 -17.43 -8.13 4.96
C THR A 482 -16.08 -7.52 4.58
N VAL A 483 -15.17 -7.34 5.54
CA VAL A 483 -13.84 -6.76 5.28
C VAL A 483 -12.75 -7.81 5.03
N GLN A 484 -12.99 -9.07 5.42
CA GLN A 484 -11.96 -10.11 5.33
C GLN A 484 -11.52 -10.36 3.88
N GLY A 485 -10.21 -10.44 3.69
CA GLY A 485 -9.60 -10.66 2.38
C GLY A 485 -9.37 -9.39 1.55
N TYR A 486 -9.73 -8.21 2.05
CA TYR A 486 -9.51 -6.93 1.36
C TYR A 486 -8.55 -6.01 2.13
N ASP A 487 -7.98 -5.06 1.39
CA ASP A 487 -7.12 -4.02 1.92
C ASP A 487 -7.80 -2.65 1.79
N LEU A 488 -7.73 -1.82 2.84
CA LEU A 488 -8.34 -0.49 2.91
C LEU A 488 -7.25 0.58 2.94
N ASN A 489 -7.48 1.75 2.34
CA ASN A 489 -6.52 2.86 2.45
C ASN A 489 -6.44 3.34 3.91
N TYR A 490 -7.59 3.64 4.49
CA TYR A 490 -7.77 3.91 5.92
C TYR A 490 -8.91 3.07 6.48
N VAL A 491 -8.79 2.67 7.74
CA VAL A 491 -9.87 1.97 8.45
C VAL A 491 -10.27 2.74 9.69
N GLY A 492 -11.56 3.00 9.86
CA GLY A 492 -12.13 3.46 11.13
C GLY A 492 -12.63 2.25 11.90
N VAL A 493 -12.15 2.00 13.11
CA VAL A 493 -12.54 0.84 13.93
C VAL A 493 -13.27 1.31 15.19
N ILE A 494 -14.51 0.86 15.34
CA ILE A 494 -15.33 1.08 16.52
C ILE A 494 -15.21 -0.15 17.44
N PHE A 495 -14.67 0.06 18.63
CA PHE A 495 -14.71 -0.91 19.73
C PHE A 495 -16.03 -0.77 20.50
N GLY A 496 -16.84 -1.81 20.43
CA GLY A 496 -18.17 -1.86 21.03
C GLY A 496 -18.20 -2.32 22.49
N PRO A 497 -19.40 -2.41 23.08
CA PRO A 497 -19.60 -2.79 24.50
C PRO A 497 -19.33 -4.28 24.80
N GLU A 498 -18.94 -5.08 23.81
CA GLU A 498 -18.54 -6.49 24.00
C GLU A 498 -17.10 -6.65 24.50
N ILE A 499 -16.33 -5.57 24.58
CA ILE A 499 -14.94 -5.56 25.01
C ILE A 499 -14.69 -4.40 25.98
N THR A 500 -14.01 -4.66 27.08
CA THR A 500 -13.72 -3.68 28.14
C THR A 500 -12.32 -3.93 28.71
N PHE A 501 -11.84 -3.03 29.57
CA PHE A 501 -10.59 -3.18 30.30
C PHE A 501 -10.86 -3.21 31.80
N ASN A 502 -10.45 -4.30 32.45
CA ASN A 502 -10.56 -4.41 33.90
C ASN A 502 -9.31 -3.80 34.55
N GLU A 503 -9.48 -2.64 35.16
CA GLU A 503 -8.38 -1.91 35.81
C GLU A 503 -7.78 -2.63 37.02
N THR A 504 -8.53 -3.55 37.64
CA THR A 504 -8.08 -4.32 38.81
C THR A 504 -7.17 -5.47 38.40
N THR A 505 -7.56 -6.22 37.36
CA THR A 505 -6.76 -7.35 36.85
C THR A 505 -5.69 -6.89 35.85
N GLY A 506 -5.87 -5.71 35.25
CA GLY A 506 -5.04 -5.19 34.18
C GLY A 506 -5.26 -5.93 32.84
N LEU A 507 -6.38 -6.63 32.70
CA LEU A 507 -6.67 -7.48 31.55
C LEU A 507 -7.83 -6.92 30.71
N ILE A 508 -7.75 -7.11 29.40
CA ILE A 508 -8.90 -6.92 28.52
C ILE A 508 -9.89 -8.05 28.76
N GLU A 509 -11.16 -7.73 28.93
CA GLU A 509 -12.24 -8.69 29.15
C GLU A 509 -13.30 -8.57 28.06
N VAL A 510 -13.98 -9.70 27.77
CA VAL A 510 -15.04 -9.76 26.77
C VAL A 510 -16.38 -10.16 27.39
N ASN A 511 -17.44 -9.51 26.93
CA ASN A 511 -18.81 -9.79 27.34
C ASN A 511 -19.57 -10.55 26.25
N LYS A 512 -19.77 -11.85 26.48
CA LYS A 512 -20.48 -12.76 25.57
C LYS A 512 -21.92 -12.32 25.26
N GLU A 513 -22.60 -11.65 26.19
CA GLU A 513 -23.98 -11.18 25.96
C GLU A 513 -24.03 -10.02 24.98
N ASN A 514 -23.00 -9.18 24.98
CA ASN A 514 -22.89 -8.03 24.08
C ASN A 514 -22.37 -8.41 22.70
N TYR A 515 -21.69 -9.54 22.53
CA TYR A 515 -21.33 -10.04 21.21
C TYR A 515 -22.54 -10.64 20.48
N LYS A 516 -23.00 -10.06 19.38
CA LYS A 516 -24.25 -10.42 18.67
C LYS A 516 -24.07 -11.35 17.47
N ASP A 517 -22.85 -11.81 17.17
CA ASP A 517 -22.64 -12.85 16.17
C ASP A 517 -23.09 -14.21 16.72
N ARG A 518 -24.33 -14.59 16.41
CA ARG A 518 -24.93 -15.84 16.86
C ARG A 518 -24.08 -17.05 16.44
N THR A 519 -23.62 -17.10 15.19
CA THR A 519 -22.81 -18.21 14.66
C THR A 519 -21.39 -18.20 15.19
N GLY A 520 -20.86 -17.02 15.51
CA GLY A 520 -19.55 -16.82 16.12
C GLY A 520 -19.48 -17.24 17.59
N LYS A 521 -20.61 -17.36 18.30
CA LYS A 521 -20.62 -17.68 19.75
C LYS A 521 -21.42 -18.88 20.19
N SER A 522 -22.38 -19.39 19.39
CA SER A 522 -23.37 -20.38 19.86
C SER A 522 -22.79 -21.71 20.34
N SER A 523 -21.65 -22.13 19.80
CA SER A 523 -21.00 -23.40 20.18
C SER A 523 -19.86 -23.22 21.19
N ILE A 524 -19.49 -21.98 21.52
CA ILE A 524 -18.35 -21.70 22.40
C ILE A 524 -18.76 -21.94 23.85
N ARG A 525 -18.09 -22.91 24.48
CA ARG A 525 -18.27 -23.26 25.90
C ARG A 525 -17.20 -22.63 26.79
N ASP A 526 -15.96 -22.53 26.30
CA ASP A 526 -14.88 -21.87 27.02
C ASP A 526 -14.88 -20.36 26.74
N GLN A 527 -14.96 -19.53 27.77
CA GLN A 527 -14.93 -18.07 27.61
C GLN A 527 -13.58 -17.58 27.05
N ARG A 528 -12.49 -18.32 27.24
CA ARG A 528 -11.17 -18.00 26.68
C ARG A 528 -11.15 -18.09 25.16
N GLU A 529 -11.85 -19.08 24.57
CA GLU A 529 -11.97 -19.20 23.11
C GLU A 529 -12.68 -17.99 22.50
N LEU A 530 -13.75 -17.51 23.15
CA LEU A 530 -14.46 -16.31 22.69
C LEU A 530 -13.60 -15.05 22.85
N HIS A 531 -12.84 -14.96 23.96
CA HIS A 531 -11.91 -13.87 24.22
C HIS A 531 -10.86 -13.77 23.12
N GLU A 532 -10.15 -14.87 22.82
CA GLU A 532 -9.15 -14.93 21.75
C GLU A 532 -9.75 -14.55 20.38
N TYR A 533 -10.95 -15.04 20.04
CA TYR A 533 -11.61 -14.69 18.78
C TYR A 533 -11.94 -13.21 18.66
N ILE A 534 -12.49 -12.59 19.71
CA ILE A 534 -12.84 -11.16 19.68
C ILE A 534 -11.57 -10.30 19.54
N LEU A 535 -10.49 -10.64 20.26
CA LEU A 535 -9.21 -9.93 20.12
C LEU A 535 -8.62 -10.10 18.71
N ASN A 536 -8.63 -11.31 18.17
CA ASN A 536 -8.18 -11.58 16.80
C ASN A 536 -9.03 -10.84 15.75
N ILE A 537 -10.34 -10.70 15.98
CA ILE A 537 -11.23 -9.89 15.13
C ILE A 537 -10.75 -8.44 15.12
N TYR A 538 -10.58 -7.80 16.28
CA TYR A 538 -10.15 -6.40 16.35
C TYR A 538 -8.75 -6.18 15.79
N SER A 539 -7.80 -7.07 16.08
CA SER A 539 -6.46 -7.05 15.47
C SER A 539 -6.55 -7.13 13.94
N THR A 540 -7.37 -8.06 13.43
CA THR A 540 -7.60 -8.20 12.00
C THR A 540 -8.24 -6.95 11.39
N LEU A 541 -9.21 -6.30 12.06
CA LEU A 541 -9.87 -5.09 11.57
C LEU A 541 -8.88 -3.91 11.46
N ILE A 542 -8.08 -3.68 12.51
CA ILE A 542 -7.10 -2.58 12.54
C ILE A 542 -6.05 -2.76 11.43
N LEU A 543 -5.53 -3.98 11.27
CA LEU A 543 -4.49 -4.30 10.28
C LEU A 543 -4.99 -4.35 8.83
N ARG A 544 -6.25 -3.96 8.55
CA ARG A 544 -6.76 -3.75 7.17
C ARG A 544 -6.32 -2.42 6.57
N GLY A 545 -6.02 -1.42 7.40
CA GLY A 545 -5.56 -0.11 6.93
C GLY A 545 -4.13 -0.19 6.36
N ILE A 546 -3.93 0.29 5.13
CA ILE A 546 -2.63 0.38 4.46
C ILE A 546 -1.88 1.62 4.94
N LYS A 547 -2.57 2.78 4.98
CA LYS A 547 -2.00 4.09 5.30
C LYS A 547 -2.33 4.56 6.72
N GLY A 548 -3.41 4.06 7.32
CA GLY A 548 -3.72 4.38 8.70
C GLY A 548 -4.93 3.66 9.27
N ALA A 549 -5.04 3.68 10.59
CA ALA A 549 -6.17 3.19 11.37
C ALA A 549 -6.61 4.24 12.39
N PHE A 550 -7.90 4.56 12.36
CA PHE A 550 -8.56 5.48 13.29
C PHE A 550 -9.41 4.66 14.23
N ILE A 551 -9.16 4.79 15.53
CA ILE A 551 -9.79 3.93 16.54
C ILE A 551 -10.71 4.80 17.41
N TYR A 552 -11.94 4.32 17.62
CA TYR A 552 -12.85 4.86 18.61
C TYR A 552 -13.27 3.74 19.56
N VAL A 553 -13.28 4.03 20.86
CA VAL A 553 -13.59 3.05 21.92
C VAL A 553 -14.75 3.57 22.75
N SER A 554 -15.85 2.81 22.76
CA SER A 554 -17.08 3.17 23.50
C SER A 554 -16.96 2.96 25.01
N ASP A 555 -16.18 1.97 25.44
CA ASP A 555 -15.91 1.71 26.87
C ASP A 555 -14.84 2.67 27.41
N SER A 556 -15.16 3.37 28.51
CA SER A 556 -14.28 4.40 29.07
C SER A 556 -12.97 3.86 29.65
N ALA A 557 -13.00 2.67 30.27
CA ALA A 557 -11.80 2.08 30.87
C ALA A 557 -10.83 1.58 29.79
N LEU A 558 -11.36 0.95 28.74
CA LEU A 558 -10.59 0.52 27.58
C LEU A 558 -10.03 1.71 26.81
N LYS A 559 -10.83 2.78 26.64
CA LYS A 559 -10.36 4.04 26.03
C LYS A 559 -9.19 4.64 26.83
N ALA A 560 -9.31 4.70 28.16
CA ALA A 560 -8.25 5.20 29.03
C ALA A 560 -6.99 4.33 28.96
N TYR A 561 -7.12 3.00 28.84
CA TYR A 561 -6.00 2.10 28.60
C TYR A 561 -5.33 2.36 27.24
N PHE A 562 -6.08 2.48 26.15
CA PHE A 562 -5.51 2.77 24.82
C PHE A 562 -4.80 4.13 24.78
N ALA A 563 -5.36 5.16 25.43
CA ALA A 563 -4.77 6.50 25.47
C ALA A 563 -3.37 6.55 26.12
N ARG A 564 -3.00 5.53 26.92
CA ARG A 564 -1.64 5.40 27.47
C ARG A 564 -0.60 5.12 26.38
N TYR A 565 -1.00 4.43 25.32
CA TYR A 565 -0.10 3.90 24.28
C TYR A 565 -0.37 4.44 22.87
N MET A 566 -1.44 5.21 22.70
CA MET A 566 -1.81 5.84 21.43
C MET A 566 -1.82 7.37 21.52
N GLU A 567 -1.73 8.02 20.37
CA GLU A 567 -1.92 9.46 20.25
C GLU A 567 -3.42 9.80 20.10
N LEU A 568 -3.88 10.82 20.84
CA LEU A 568 -5.25 11.30 20.76
C LEU A 568 -5.38 12.31 19.62
N PHE A 569 -6.33 12.12 18.71
CA PHE A 569 -6.53 13.02 17.58
C PHE A 569 -6.90 14.46 18.02
N SER A 570 -7.64 14.60 19.13
CA SER A 570 -7.96 15.92 19.72
C SER A 570 -6.72 16.68 20.16
N SER A 571 -5.68 15.99 20.63
CA SER A 571 -4.39 16.59 20.96
C SER A 571 -3.61 17.04 19.72
N VAL A 572 -3.90 16.46 18.55
CA VAL A 572 -3.35 16.86 17.24
C VAL A 572 -4.13 18.04 16.64
N ASN A 573 -5.44 18.15 16.88
CA ASN A 573 -6.28 19.26 16.38
C ASN A 573 -6.33 20.50 17.29
N ALA A 574 -6.25 20.33 18.62
CA ALA A 574 -6.10 21.45 19.56
C ALA A 574 -4.69 22.07 19.46
N VAL A 575 -3.75 21.32 18.89
CA VAL A 575 -2.41 21.73 18.57
C VAL A 575 -2.31 21.78 17.05
N GLY A 576 -3.00 22.74 16.41
CA GLY A 576 -2.76 23.07 15.00
C GLY A 576 -1.25 23.09 14.77
N HIS A 577 -0.76 22.06 14.07
CA HIS A 577 0.62 21.57 14.05
C HIS A 577 1.67 22.39 14.81
N LYS A 578 1.69 22.42 16.16
CA LYS A 578 2.73 23.16 16.92
C LYS A 578 4.11 22.53 16.79
N ARG A 579 4.77 22.72 15.67
CA ARG A 579 6.16 22.37 15.48
C ARG A 579 7.02 23.43 16.16
N LYS A 580 7.59 23.07 17.30
CA LYS A 580 8.56 23.89 18.01
C LYS A 580 9.97 23.41 17.69
N ILE A 581 10.87 24.33 17.35
CA ILE A 581 12.29 24.04 17.11
C ILE A 581 13.16 24.88 18.05
N PRO A 582 14.28 24.35 18.57
CA PRO A 582 15.15 25.08 19.49
C PRO A 582 15.78 26.29 18.80
N LEU A 583 15.87 27.42 19.51
CA LEU A 583 16.54 28.62 19.05
C LEU A 583 18.05 28.52 19.26
N ILE A 584 18.82 28.71 18.18
CA ILE A 584 20.28 28.73 18.23
C ILE A 584 20.78 30.17 18.25
N HIS A 585 21.61 30.53 19.22
CA HIS A 585 22.29 31.84 19.22
C HIS A 585 23.59 31.75 18.43
N LEU A 586 23.73 32.62 17.43
CA LEU A 586 24.92 32.76 16.61
C LEU A 586 25.56 34.13 16.89
N GLU A 587 26.89 34.21 16.94
CA GLU A 587 27.65 35.47 16.93
C GLU A 587 28.48 35.57 15.66
N ILE A 588 28.79 36.81 15.26
CA ILE A 588 29.66 37.10 14.13
C ILE A 588 31.02 37.53 14.66
N GLU A 589 32.00 36.65 14.57
CA GLU A 589 33.39 36.95 14.93
C GLU A 589 34.27 36.82 13.68
N GLN A 590 35.11 37.82 13.39
CA GLN A 590 35.99 37.83 12.21
C GLN A 590 35.29 37.52 10.87
N LYS A 591 34.04 37.97 10.71
CA LYS A 591 33.18 37.72 9.54
C LYS A 591 32.69 36.26 9.39
N GLN A 592 32.81 35.42 10.41
CA GLN A 592 32.25 34.06 10.42
C GLN A 592 31.12 33.94 11.46
N LEU A 593 30.10 33.12 11.15
CA LEU A 593 29.05 32.76 12.12
C LEU A 593 29.54 31.63 13.01
N ILE A 594 29.54 31.87 14.32
CA ILE A 594 29.91 30.88 15.32
C ILE A 594 28.68 30.58 16.18
N GLU A 595 28.37 29.29 16.37
CA GLU A 595 27.35 28.86 17.33
C GLU A 595 27.87 29.12 18.75
N VAL A 596 27.17 30.00 19.48
CA VAL A 596 27.57 30.40 20.83
C VAL A 596 26.82 29.59 21.88
N SER A 597 25.54 29.30 21.62
CA SER A 597 24.73 28.46 22.51
C SER A 597 23.43 28.00 21.84
N LYS A 598 22.90 26.87 22.31
CA LYS A 598 21.47 26.55 22.15
C LYS A 598 20.70 27.14 23.32
N ALA A 599 19.72 27.99 23.02
CA ALA A 599 18.82 28.50 24.04
C ALA A 599 17.89 27.38 24.54
N ALA A 600 17.46 27.46 25.80
CA ALA A 600 16.33 26.67 26.30
C ALA A 600 14.96 27.15 25.75
N ILE A 601 14.98 28.11 24.83
CA ILE A 601 13.82 28.74 24.22
C ILE A 601 13.53 28.04 22.89
N GLU A 602 12.31 27.55 22.72
CA GLU A 602 11.85 26.95 21.46
C GLU A 602 10.94 27.93 20.71
N VAL A 603 11.09 27.97 19.38
CA VAL A 603 10.30 28.81 18.49
C VAL A 603 9.24 27.96 17.80
N ASP A 604 7.99 28.43 17.89
CA ASP A 604 6.84 27.85 17.20
C ASP A 604 6.87 28.25 15.71
N VAL A 605 6.98 27.28 14.79
CA VAL A 605 7.16 27.48 13.34
C VAL A 605 6.03 26.87 12.50
N SER A 606 4.90 26.66 13.15
CA SER A 606 3.75 25.86 12.72
C SER A 606 2.97 26.47 11.58
N ASP A 607 2.85 27.79 11.63
CA ASP A 607 2.20 28.59 10.58
C ASP A 607 3.15 28.84 9.40
N ILE A 608 4.40 28.37 9.48
CA ILE A 608 5.48 28.71 8.55
C ILE A 608 5.90 27.48 7.71
N ILE A 609 5.75 26.25 8.22
CA ILE A 609 6.31 25.03 7.62
C ILE A 609 5.30 23.88 7.66
N ASN A 610 5.00 23.28 6.50
CA ASN A 610 4.27 22.00 6.45
C ASN A 610 5.16 20.86 6.96
N GLY A 611 4.59 19.94 7.75
CA GLY A 611 5.23 19.03 8.71
C GLY A 611 6.36 18.08 8.27
N THR A 612 6.96 18.25 7.09
CA THR A 612 8.04 17.41 6.55
C THR A 612 9.37 18.16 6.28
N GLU A 613 9.41 19.50 6.26
CA GLU A 613 10.64 20.23 5.89
C GLU A 613 11.69 20.27 7.04
N ARG A 614 12.99 20.29 6.77
CA ARG A 614 14.03 20.45 7.82
C ARG A 614 14.40 21.93 7.98
N VAL A 615 14.15 22.53 9.15
CA VAL A 615 14.35 23.96 9.39
C VAL A 615 14.99 24.20 10.78
N ILE A 616 15.86 25.21 10.87
CA ILE A 616 16.55 25.65 12.10
C ILE A 616 16.16 27.10 12.38
N ALA A 617 15.85 27.43 13.64
CA ALA A 617 15.67 28.81 14.09
C ALA A 617 16.96 29.33 14.70
N CYS A 618 17.42 30.49 14.23
CA CYS A 618 18.62 31.14 14.75
C CYS A 618 18.34 32.59 15.14
N GLN A 619 18.97 33.04 16.22
CA GLN A 619 19.06 34.44 16.61
C GLN A 619 20.52 34.88 16.49
N ILE A 620 20.77 35.94 15.73
CA ILE A 620 22.12 36.49 15.57
C ILE A 620 22.33 37.57 16.63
N ASN A 621 23.29 37.36 17.53
CA ASN A 621 23.68 38.30 18.57
C ASN A 621 24.68 39.32 18.01
N LYS A 622 24.61 40.57 18.49
CA LYS A 622 25.33 41.73 17.95
C LYS A 622 26.85 41.63 18.10
N THR A 623 27.59 42.10 17.11
CA THR A 623 28.92 42.71 17.31
C THR A 623 28.87 44.20 16.96
N ALA A 624 29.81 44.99 17.49
CA ALA A 624 29.77 46.46 17.57
C ALA A 624 29.62 47.24 16.23
N GLU A 625 29.54 46.55 15.09
CA GLU A 625 29.46 47.17 13.76
C GLU A 625 28.02 47.30 13.21
N TRP A 626 27.00 46.67 13.81
CA TRP A 626 25.65 46.56 13.21
C TRP A 626 24.52 46.98 14.18
N ASP A 627 23.96 48.17 13.96
CA ASP A 627 22.89 48.75 14.77
C ASP A 627 21.50 48.53 14.15
N ASN A 628 20.76 47.53 14.65
CA ASN A 628 19.31 47.52 14.92
C ASN A 628 18.86 46.13 15.48
N ASP A 629 17.77 46.10 16.24
CA ASP A 629 17.24 45.01 17.11
C ASP A 629 17.05 43.60 16.44
N PRO A 630 16.92 42.50 17.22
CA PRO A 630 17.32 41.15 16.83
C PRO A 630 16.43 40.53 15.76
N SER A 631 17.00 40.29 14.58
CA SER A 631 16.33 39.55 13.50
C SER A 631 16.45 38.05 13.72
N LEU A 632 15.36 37.43 14.17
CA LEU A 632 15.16 35.97 14.17
C LEU A 632 15.21 35.45 12.72
N ALA A 633 16.12 34.54 12.41
CA ALA A 633 16.26 33.94 11.08
C ALA A 633 15.83 32.46 11.10
N LEU A 634 15.10 32.02 10.06
CA LEU A 634 14.71 30.63 9.86
C LEU A 634 15.47 30.06 8.67
N PHE A 635 16.31 29.07 8.92
CA PHE A 635 17.15 28.43 7.92
C PHE A 635 16.59 27.07 7.51
N ARG A 636 16.24 26.92 6.23
CA ARG A 636 15.83 25.63 5.67
C ARG A 636 17.06 24.85 5.22
N ILE A 637 17.18 23.60 5.68
CA ILE A 637 18.22 22.66 5.24
C ILE A 637 17.73 22.02 3.94
N VAL A 638 18.48 22.24 2.88
CA VAL A 638 18.29 21.60 1.57
C VAL A 638 19.63 20.96 1.23
N HIS A 639 19.65 19.67 0.89
CA HIS A 639 20.85 19.00 0.40
C HIS A 639 21.00 19.25 -1.11
N GLU A 640 22.17 19.68 -1.57
CA GLU A 640 22.47 19.88 -3.00
C GLU A 640 22.98 18.61 -3.70
N GLU A 641 22.35 18.24 -4.82
CA GLU A 641 23.05 17.68 -5.98
C GLU A 641 22.46 18.35 -7.25
N GLN A 642 23.14 19.38 -7.77
CA GLN A 642 23.61 19.48 -9.17
C GLN A 642 24.18 20.88 -9.50
N GLU A 643 25.27 20.86 -10.28
CA GLU A 643 26.19 21.93 -10.70
C GLU A 643 25.59 23.10 -11.53
N PRO A 644 26.34 24.22 -11.71
CA PRO A 644 25.79 25.53 -12.05
C PRO A 644 25.64 25.79 -13.56
N VAL A 645 24.49 26.32 -13.97
CA VAL A 645 24.32 26.94 -15.29
C VAL A 645 25.04 28.28 -15.34
N GLN A 646 25.97 28.43 -16.30
CA GLN A 646 26.70 29.65 -16.61
C GLN A 646 25.77 30.81 -16.96
N LYS A 647 26.01 32.00 -16.36
CA LYS A 647 25.39 33.27 -16.75
C LYS A 647 26.12 33.86 -17.96
N THR A 648 25.40 34.12 -19.05
CA THR A 648 25.72 35.25 -19.94
C THR A 648 24.77 36.40 -19.61
N ALA A 649 25.35 37.57 -19.37
CA ALA A 649 24.68 38.75 -18.86
C ALA A 649 24.28 39.69 -20.01
N SER A 650 23.00 40.06 -20.03
CA SER A 650 22.56 41.41 -20.40
C SER A 650 21.25 41.69 -19.66
N ASP A 651 21.40 42.24 -18.45
CA ASP A 651 20.37 42.79 -17.55
C ASP A 651 19.73 44.06 -18.17
N PRO A 652 18.69 44.71 -17.60
CA PRO A 652 17.75 44.29 -16.55
C PRO A 652 16.28 44.65 -16.88
N THR A 653 15.32 43.75 -16.62
CA THR A 653 14.05 44.06 -15.94
C THR A 653 13.25 42.77 -15.77
N ILE A 654 13.33 42.23 -14.54
CA ILE A 654 12.33 41.46 -13.80
C ILE A 654 11.49 40.47 -14.64
N ASP A 655 11.94 39.21 -14.64
CA ASP A 655 11.28 38.06 -15.27
C ASP A 655 10.53 37.20 -14.25
N GLU A 656 9.40 36.69 -14.72
CA GLU A 656 8.45 35.79 -14.10
C GLU A 656 9.09 34.41 -13.86
N THR A 657 8.99 33.84 -12.65
CA THR A 657 8.82 32.40 -12.37
C THR A 657 8.94 32.13 -10.87
N LEU A 658 7.80 32.22 -10.18
CA LEU A 658 7.60 31.80 -8.80
C LEU A 658 7.66 30.25 -8.67
N PRO A 659 8.39 29.69 -7.69
CA PRO A 659 8.21 28.31 -7.26
C PRO A 659 6.97 28.16 -6.35
N GLN A 660 6.17 27.12 -6.58
CA GLN A 660 5.03 26.76 -5.74
C GLN A 660 5.49 26.27 -4.36
N GLY A 661 4.94 26.85 -3.29
CA GLY A 661 5.08 26.27 -1.96
C GLY A 661 5.03 27.18 -0.72
N ILE A 662 4.53 28.43 -0.78
CA ILE A 662 4.25 29.23 0.44
C ILE A 662 3.14 30.25 0.14
N TRP A 663 1.86 29.95 0.41
CA TRP A 663 0.84 31.02 0.50
C TRP A 663 -0.30 30.60 1.42
N TYR A 664 -0.31 31.09 2.65
CA TYR A 664 -1.53 31.55 3.34
C TYR A 664 -1.12 32.52 4.46
N ALA A 665 -0.84 33.76 4.08
CA ALA A 665 -1.02 34.91 4.97
C ALA A 665 -1.67 36.00 4.12
N ALA A 666 -2.75 36.56 4.65
CA ALA A 666 -3.70 37.41 3.95
C ALA A 666 -3.05 38.50 3.07
N GLU A 667 -3.70 38.76 1.95
CA GLU A 667 -3.42 39.82 0.99
C GLU A 667 -3.06 41.15 1.69
N GLN A 668 -1.78 41.55 1.62
CA GLN A 668 -1.32 42.90 1.28
C GLN A 668 0.22 43.00 1.37
N GLN A 669 0.86 43.23 0.22
CA GLN A 669 2.23 43.73 0.01
C GLN A 669 3.40 42.92 0.63
N VAL A 670 3.80 41.83 -0.01
CA VAL A 670 5.20 41.35 0.07
C VAL A 670 6.07 42.29 -0.79
N LYS A 671 6.84 43.18 -0.16
CA LYS A 671 7.84 44.02 -0.84
C LYS A 671 9.22 43.38 -0.70
N TYR A 672 9.90 43.14 -1.83
CA TYR A 672 11.32 42.82 -1.88
C TYR A 672 12.13 44.08 -1.56
N GLU A 673 12.58 44.25 -0.32
CA GLU A 673 13.46 45.37 0.06
C GLU A 673 14.80 44.85 0.60
N LYS A 674 15.91 45.23 -0.05
CA LYS A 674 17.26 45.06 0.52
C LYS A 674 17.36 45.98 1.73
N ARG A 675 17.41 45.41 2.93
CA ARG A 675 17.66 46.19 4.14
C ARG A 675 19.12 46.62 4.18
N SER A 676 19.35 47.85 4.64
CA SER A 676 20.68 48.48 4.70
C SER A 676 21.70 47.72 5.56
N TRP A 677 21.23 46.85 6.45
CA TRP A 677 22.05 46.00 7.30
C TRP A 677 22.53 44.70 6.64
N LEU A 678 22.10 44.36 5.41
CA LEU A 678 22.65 43.19 4.70
C LEU A 678 23.99 43.54 3.99
N PRO A 679 25.02 42.67 4.05
CA PRO A 679 26.30 42.90 3.39
C PRO A 679 26.14 43.15 1.90
N LYS A 680 26.88 44.14 1.36
CA LYS A 680 26.73 44.60 -0.03
C LYS A 680 26.99 43.51 -1.07
N ASN A 681 27.78 42.51 -0.70
CA ASN A 681 28.27 41.37 -1.48
C ASN A 681 27.30 40.17 -1.57
N LEU A 682 26.17 40.18 -0.85
CA LEU A 682 25.13 39.14 -0.98
C LEU A 682 24.21 39.42 -2.17
N SER A 683 24.06 38.42 -3.06
CA SER A 683 23.22 38.47 -4.26
C SER A 683 21.74 38.29 -3.91
N LEU A 684 20.90 39.29 -4.24
CA LEU A 684 19.47 39.38 -3.90
C LEU A 684 18.55 38.34 -4.55
N SER A 685 19.00 37.55 -5.52
CA SER A 685 18.14 36.61 -6.25
C SER A 685 17.74 35.35 -5.46
N ARG A 686 18.12 35.22 -4.17
CA ARG A 686 17.98 33.97 -3.41
C ARG A 686 17.58 34.15 -1.92
N PHE A 687 17.05 35.32 -1.56
CA PHE A 687 16.59 35.62 -0.19
C PHE A 687 15.15 36.11 -0.22
N VAL A 688 14.28 35.52 0.60
CA VAL A 688 12.92 36.05 0.83
C VAL A 688 12.89 36.67 2.22
N THR A 689 12.55 37.95 2.30
CA THR A 689 12.36 38.65 3.58
C THR A 689 10.88 38.90 3.80
N MET A 690 10.29 38.31 4.83
CA MET A 690 8.90 38.58 5.23
C MET A 690 8.87 39.44 6.48
N LYS A 691 8.05 40.51 6.45
CA LYS A 691 7.82 41.38 7.60
C LYS A 691 6.60 40.90 8.35
N LEU A 692 6.77 40.48 9.61
CA LEU A 692 5.69 40.13 10.52
C LEU A 692 5.47 41.28 11.50
N LYS A 693 4.23 41.79 11.52
CA LYS A 693 3.78 42.73 12.55
C LYS A 693 3.20 41.93 13.71
N LYS A 694 3.80 42.00 14.90
CA LYS A 694 3.23 41.48 16.15
C LYS A 694 2.80 42.65 17.04
N GLU A 695 1.89 42.40 17.97
CA GLU A 695 1.36 43.40 18.92
C GLU A 695 2.46 44.06 19.79
N THR A 696 3.64 43.43 19.91
CA THR A 696 4.76 43.90 20.74
C THR A 696 6.02 44.30 19.96
N GLY A 697 5.97 44.42 18.62
CA GLY A 697 7.12 44.84 17.80
C GLY A 697 7.16 44.25 16.39
N GLU A 698 8.16 44.66 15.60
CA GLU A 698 8.38 44.15 14.25
C GLU A 698 9.35 42.96 14.27
N ALA A 699 9.02 41.86 13.58
CA ALA A 699 9.91 40.74 13.35
C ALA A 699 10.15 40.54 11.84
N TYR A 700 11.39 40.23 11.46
CA TYR A 700 11.79 39.98 10.07
C TYR A 700 12.19 38.53 9.93
N ILE A 701 11.53 37.78 9.04
CA ILE A 701 11.94 36.42 8.66
C ILE A 701 12.82 36.52 7.43
N VAL A 702 14.04 35.99 7.50
CA VAL A 702 14.95 35.83 6.35
C VAL A 702 15.02 34.34 6.00
N VAL A 703 14.60 33.98 4.78
CA VAL A 703 14.73 32.62 4.25
C VAL A 703 15.93 32.58 3.32
N ALA A 704 16.91 31.72 3.62
CA ALA A 704 18.13 31.50 2.84
C ALA A 704 18.47 30.01 2.73
N ARG A 705 19.18 29.59 1.66
CA ARG A 705 19.80 28.25 1.56
C ARG A 705 21.00 28.16 2.51
N PHE A 706 21.01 27.16 3.40
CA PHE A 706 22.01 27.01 4.46
C PHE A 706 23.45 26.79 3.96
N GLU A 707 23.65 25.89 2.98
CA GLU A 707 24.99 25.62 2.40
C GLU A 707 25.56 26.83 1.65
N LYS A 708 24.68 27.67 1.08
CA LYS A 708 25.08 28.86 0.32
C LYS A 708 25.43 30.05 1.23
N LEU A 709 24.78 30.13 2.38
CA LEU A 709 25.13 31.07 3.45
C LEU A 709 26.54 30.79 3.98
N LEU A 710 26.91 29.52 4.16
CA LEU A 710 28.25 29.10 4.59
C LEU A 710 29.34 29.29 3.53
N SER A 711 29.00 29.31 2.24
CA SER A 711 29.98 29.56 1.15
C SER A 711 30.19 31.04 0.83
N GLU A 712 29.22 31.91 1.17
CA GLU A 712 29.26 33.36 0.89
C GLU A 712 29.70 34.19 2.12
N ILE A 713 29.65 33.60 3.33
CA ILE A 713 30.30 34.05 4.57
C ILE A 713 31.75 33.58 4.56
#